data_AF-A0A6P6S8Y9-F1
#
_entry.id   AF-A0A6P6S8Y9-F1
#
_cell.length_a   1.000
_cell.length_b   1.000
_cell.length_c   1.000
_cell.angle_alpha   90.00
_cell.angle_beta   90.00
_cell.angle_gamma   90.00
#
_symmetry.space_group_name_H-M   'P 1'
#
loop_
_entity.id
_entity.type
_entity.pdbx_description
1 polymer ?
#
loop_
_entity_poly.entity_id
_entity_poly.type
_entity_poly.pdbx_seq_one_letter_code
_entity_poly.pdbx_strand_id
1 'polypeptide(L)'
;MRRSKQAVVGVSSRVSTLHQRLYDALNLGHFVRWGDDKRQKWHCTDIETQKLVLRAIDAFLDCVSSESLSQHPLVKESVDDIVGALGSILELKSESLLKMASDVAAKMVKLLPSSVLQAHVPHLVHHLLSLLSNRQLHVSISCATALNCILYNLSTKREKEVGEILKEGNTVFVLVMNVKDFSVGDKPTAYFHEMALLLSRILWRWPPSRFCVWSDSKFLDVLEIHKLNPESSLKAALLQLYSSLALCGNGAKKLLENRKSLLNLMVESMSSPDTHSVQMDGFRLAQCLMINEGPCQEVVKMCGEHVVKAIVTGMNSSCLSSGKLPKDQMSLAVEACRLALITRWVGNHHSYFWKAGVGRALLGLLLTDFWRIHQSLHGVPLQEQLLILQEALNESSLPSLRPYIWDILGGLVANSAEDFAPVVHEDILELKALIACACLAFTESINMARQISQSKITNTIGSESASRAVLMMVYSPCKYIASQARSILSEVLNLDGKNYIEYLVNTLNDTSCRNKVLRPGNFQVVISLISLACYASLPRYGKMVIDHQGMQSLLIFVKCWLSNPVYIKRSNLAPHLHNSYSERVCCHPCVEDWEGKDMQLLFSLWALAGLVHKFASHAGFLKVKLEFDESQIVRELEEICINHSTPGPRWYAAYILSHFGIYGFPNKCGKRIWKAFLDNELADLELILSDQSSLCVNEVILSVRCPNLLPVQGPKLKEKSSTGPFLEQQMETHRGSKVEVRLSAHVDHQALVKLLQYVYMGYLQAGEDVLKNLKILAKHCDLQPLLHMLHRRNPRYGAPIPTFDLTSALGPVGHCSSDVLLEPNTIQLLNWRCSFCSAPNPHFHVHKVILFSSCDYLRALFQSGMQERYFDQFRNHQSTG
;
A
#
# COMPACT_ATOMS: atom_id res chain seq x y z
N MET A 1 -43.68 -27.43 42.49
CA MET A 1 -44.17 -27.62 41.11
C MET A 1 -42.97 -27.62 40.18
N ARG A 2 -42.65 -28.79 39.61
CA ARG A 2 -41.63 -29.15 38.59
C ARG A 2 -40.34 -28.28 38.48
N ARG A 3 -39.29 -28.78 39.12
CA ARG A 3 -37.88 -28.61 38.69
C ARG A 3 -37.71 -29.19 37.29
N SER A 4 -37.43 -28.36 36.29
CA SER A 4 -36.80 -28.78 35.04
C SER A 4 -35.28 -28.85 35.26
N LYS A 5 -34.74 -30.04 35.05
CA LYS A 5 -33.32 -30.37 35.08
C LYS A 5 -32.59 -29.58 33.98
N GLN A 6 -31.78 -28.61 34.37
CA GLN A 6 -30.54 -28.29 33.64
C GLN A 6 -29.42 -29.03 34.38
N ALA A 7 -28.76 -29.94 33.68
CA ALA A 7 -27.71 -30.78 34.23
C ALA A 7 -26.53 -29.90 34.69
N VAL A 8 -26.38 -29.73 36.00
CA VAL A 8 -25.11 -29.33 36.62
C VAL A 8 -24.15 -30.49 36.40
N VAL A 9 -23.19 -30.32 35.50
CA VAL A 9 -22.06 -31.24 35.35
C VAL A 9 -21.29 -31.19 36.67
N GLY A 10 -21.43 -32.24 37.49
CA GLY A 10 -20.80 -32.32 38.80
C GLY A 10 -19.27 -32.29 38.68
N VAL A 11 -18.63 -31.49 39.51
CA VAL A 11 -17.16 -31.50 39.70
C VAL A 11 -16.76 -32.92 40.09
N SER A 12 -15.82 -33.52 39.34
CA SER A 12 -15.26 -34.83 39.69
C SER A 12 -14.61 -34.78 41.08
N SER A 13 -14.81 -35.79 41.92
CA SER A 13 -14.21 -35.92 43.27
C SER A 13 -12.68 -35.69 43.26
N ARG A 14 -12.04 -36.02 42.14
CA ARG A 14 -10.62 -35.79 41.89
C ARG A 14 -10.23 -34.30 41.84
N VAL A 15 -11.06 -33.45 41.23
CA VAL A 15 -10.79 -32.00 41.10
C VAL A 15 -10.88 -31.33 42.46
N SER A 16 -11.89 -31.65 43.26
CA SER A 16 -12.04 -31.13 44.63
C SER A 16 -10.89 -31.58 45.54
N THR A 17 -10.42 -32.83 45.40
CA THR A 17 -9.29 -33.35 46.18
C THR A 17 -7.98 -32.61 45.85
N LEU A 18 -7.72 -32.36 44.56
CA LEU A 18 -6.52 -31.65 44.14
C LEU A 18 -6.57 -30.16 44.44
N HIS A 19 -7.75 -29.55 44.39
CA HIS A 19 -7.97 -28.18 44.87
C HIS A 19 -7.67 -28.06 46.37
N GLN A 20 -8.15 -28.99 47.20
CA GLN A 20 -7.84 -28.98 48.64
C GLN A 20 -6.33 -29.11 48.88
N ARG A 21 -5.65 -30.03 48.18
CA ARG A 21 -4.18 -30.18 48.28
C ARG A 21 -3.42 -28.94 47.84
N LEU A 22 -3.92 -28.20 46.86
CA LEU A 22 -3.36 -26.92 46.44
C LEU A 22 -3.49 -25.88 47.56
N TYR A 23 -4.69 -25.74 48.14
CA TYR A 23 -4.92 -24.80 49.25
C TYR A 23 -4.09 -25.16 50.50
N ASP A 24 -4.03 -26.43 50.87
CA ASP A 24 -3.21 -26.89 51.99
C ASP A 24 -1.73 -26.55 51.78
N ALA A 25 -1.23 -26.71 50.56
CA ALA A 25 0.15 -26.34 50.22
C ALA A 25 0.38 -24.82 50.23
N LEU A 26 -0.55 -24.03 49.69
CA LEU A 26 -0.46 -22.56 49.67
C LEU A 26 -0.50 -21.97 51.09
N ASN A 27 -1.28 -22.57 51.99
CA ASN A 27 -1.39 -22.17 53.40
C ASN A 27 -0.10 -22.39 54.22
N LEU A 28 0.89 -23.11 53.68
CA LEU A 28 2.22 -23.22 54.28
C LEU A 28 3.07 -21.94 54.10
N GLY A 29 2.64 -21.01 53.25
CA GLY A 29 3.23 -19.68 53.11
C GLY A 29 2.32 -18.56 53.61
N HIS A 30 2.82 -17.33 53.58
CA HIS A 30 2.10 -16.15 54.06
C HIS A 30 1.73 -15.20 52.91
N PHE A 31 0.46 -14.81 52.81
CA PHE A 31 0.01 -13.78 51.89
C PHE A 31 0.12 -12.39 52.53
N VAL A 32 0.97 -11.52 51.99
CA VAL A 32 1.20 -10.16 52.49
C VAL A 32 0.67 -9.14 51.47
N ARG A 33 -0.08 -8.13 51.93
CA ARG A 33 -0.41 -6.94 51.12
C ARG A 33 0.74 -5.93 51.20
N TRP A 34 1.25 -5.50 50.06
CA TRP A 34 2.29 -4.47 49.97
C TRP A 34 1.74 -3.23 49.25
N GLY A 35 1.71 -2.08 49.94
CA GLY A 35 1.35 -0.78 49.37
C GLY A 35 -0.14 -0.62 48.98
N ASP A 36 -0.41 0.39 48.13
CA ASP A 36 -1.74 0.73 47.58
C ASP A 36 -2.26 -0.30 46.53
N ASP A 37 -1.45 -1.31 46.20
CA ASP A 37 -1.85 -2.39 45.30
C ASP A 37 -2.80 -3.35 46.03
N LYS A 38 -4.02 -3.52 45.49
CA LYS A 38 -5.09 -4.35 46.06
C LYS A 38 -4.78 -5.87 46.10
N ARG A 39 -3.56 -6.31 45.77
CA ARG A 39 -3.20 -7.72 45.52
C ARG A 39 -2.31 -8.30 46.63
N GLN A 40 -2.53 -9.57 46.95
CA GLN A 40 -1.75 -10.32 47.94
C GLN A 40 -0.55 -10.99 47.26
N LYS A 41 0.66 -10.82 47.81
CA LYS A 41 1.87 -11.56 47.41
C LYS A 41 2.09 -12.73 48.37
N TRP A 42 2.29 -13.94 47.85
CA TRP A 42 2.59 -15.12 48.66
C TRP A 42 4.08 -15.18 48.98
N HIS A 43 4.46 -15.42 50.23
CA HIS A 43 5.85 -15.43 50.67
C HIS A 43 6.16 -16.66 51.51
N CYS A 44 7.22 -17.37 51.14
CA CYS A 44 7.84 -18.45 51.90
C CYS A 44 9.32 -18.49 51.48
N THR A 45 10.25 -18.67 52.42
CA THR A 45 11.69 -18.78 52.11
C THR A 45 12.18 -20.23 52.06
N ASP A 46 11.35 -21.19 52.47
CA ASP A 46 11.71 -22.61 52.49
C ASP A 46 11.57 -23.27 51.10
N ILE A 47 12.68 -23.84 50.61
CA ILE A 47 12.78 -24.40 49.26
C ILE A 47 11.88 -25.62 49.09
N GLU A 48 11.78 -26.50 50.09
CA GLU A 48 10.96 -27.71 49.97
C GLU A 48 9.46 -27.38 50.04
N THR A 49 9.06 -26.38 50.83
CA THR A 49 7.69 -25.83 50.82
C THR A 49 7.35 -25.20 49.47
N GLN A 50 8.23 -24.37 48.90
CA GLN A 50 8.02 -23.81 47.55
C GLN A 50 7.89 -24.90 46.48
N LYS A 51 8.70 -25.95 46.55
CA LYS A 51 8.66 -27.10 45.65
C LYS A 51 7.37 -27.91 45.79
N LEU A 52 6.87 -28.07 47.02
CA LEU A 52 5.58 -28.71 47.30
C LEU A 52 4.44 -27.92 46.68
N VAL A 53 4.45 -26.59 46.82
CA VAL A 53 3.48 -25.69 46.18
C VAL A 53 3.52 -25.81 44.67
N LEU A 54 4.70 -25.77 44.03
CA LEU A 54 4.83 -25.94 42.58
C LEU A 54 4.27 -27.28 42.09
N ARG A 55 4.54 -28.38 42.81
CA ARG A 55 3.98 -29.71 42.49
C ARG A 55 2.46 -29.77 42.67
N ALA A 56 1.93 -29.09 43.67
CA ALA A 56 0.49 -29.02 43.90
C ALA A 56 -0.21 -28.22 42.79
N ILE A 57 0.37 -27.09 42.36
CA ILE A 57 -0.09 -26.32 41.20
C ILE A 57 -0.06 -27.17 39.94
N ASP A 58 1.07 -27.83 39.67
CA ASP A 58 1.25 -28.66 38.47
C ASP A 58 0.18 -29.78 38.37
N ALA A 59 -0.03 -30.50 39.47
CA ALA A 59 -1.03 -31.57 39.55
C ALA A 59 -2.48 -31.04 39.45
N PHE A 60 -2.75 -29.84 39.97
CA PHE A 60 -4.04 -29.19 39.82
C PHE A 60 -4.31 -28.81 38.36
N LEU A 61 -3.32 -28.22 37.67
CA LEU A 61 -3.42 -27.83 36.26
C LEU A 61 -3.68 -29.02 35.34
N ASP A 62 -3.10 -30.20 35.62
CA ASP A 62 -3.37 -31.43 34.86
C ASP A 62 -4.86 -31.84 34.85
N CYS A 63 -5.62 -31.41 35.85
CA CYS A 63 -7.05 -31.72 35.94
C CYS A 63 -7.96 -30.67 35.27
N VAL A 64 -7.39 -29.54 34.83
CA VAL A 64 -8.13 -28.40 34.22
C VAL A 64 -8.16 -28.50 32.69
N SER A 65 -7.69 -29.61 32.10
CA SER A 65 -7.46 -29.77 30.65
C SER A 65 -8.70 -29.75 29.75
N SER A 66 -9.93 -29.73 30.29
CA SER A 66 -11.16 -29.59 29.50
C SER A 66 -11.68 -28.15 29.51
N GLU A 67 -12.10 -27.67 28.35
CA GLU A 67 -12.59 -26.29 28.15
C GLU A 67 -13.77 -25.95 29.08
N SER A 68 -14.61 -26.95 29.42
CA SER A 68 -15.70 -26.85 30.39
C SER A 68 -15.25 -26.68 31.85
N LEU A 69 -14.15 -27.32 32.27
CA LEU A 69 -13.61 -27.23 33.63
C LEU A 69 -12.83 -25.94 33.85
N SER A 70 -12.21 -25.41 32.80
CA SER A 70 -11.41 -24.18 32.83
C SER A 70 -12.22 -22.91 33.18
N GLN A 71 -13.54 -22.95 32.98
CA GLN A 71 -14.45 -21.85 33.33
C GLN A 71 -15.15 -22.04 34.68
N HIS A 72 -14.89 -23.15 35.37
CA HIS A 72 -15.52 -23.49 36.63
C HIS A 72 -15.12 -22.46 37.73
N PRO A 73 -16.05 -22.04 38.61
CA PRO A 73 -15.78 -21.07 39.67
C PRO A 73 -14.54 -21.41 40.52
N LEU A 74 -14.41 -22.68 40.95
CA LEU A 74 -13.25 -23.16 41.73
C LEU A 74 -11.89 -22.87 41.06
N VAL A 75 -11.81 -23.01 39.73
CA VAL A 75 -10.57 -22.74 38.98
C VAL A 75 -10.31 -21.23 38.96
N LYS A 76 -11.35 -20.42 38.69
CA LYS A 76 -11.23 -18.96 38.67
C LYS A 76 -10.79 -18.38 40.00
N GLU A 77 -11.35 -18.87 41.10
CA GLU A 77 -11.02 -18.44 42.47
C GLU A 77 -9.59 -18.80 42.85
N SER A 78 -9.05 -19.91 42.32
CA SER A 78 -7.68 -20.35 42.61
C SER A 78 -6.60 -19.59 41.82
N VAL A 79 -6.94 -18.93 40.70
CA VAL A 79 -5.93 -18.34 39.80
C VAL A 79 -5.16 -17.21 40.47
N ASP A 80 -5.82 -16.36 41.25
CA ASP A 80 -5.17 -15.25 41.95
C ASP A 80 -4.07 -15.76 42.89
N ASP A 81 -4.39 -16.80 43.68
CA ASP A 81 -3.46 -17.41 44.64
C ASP A 81 -2.31 -18.15 43.92
N ILE A 82 -2.62 -18.89 42.85
CA ILE A 82 -1.62 -19.58 42.02
C ILE A 82 -0.64 -18.58 41.40
N VAL A 83 -1.15 -17.50 40.80
CA VAL A 83 -0.30 -16.48 40.16
C VAL A 83 0.52 -15.73 41.20
N GLY A 84 -0.06 -15.42 42.36
CA GLY A 84 0.65 -14.77 43.47
C GLY A 84 1.82 -15.64 44.01
N ALA A 85 1.59 -16.93 44.19
CA ALA A 85 2.62 -17.90 44.59
C ALA A 85 3.70 -18.05 43.53
N LEU A 86 3.30 -18.27 42.27
CA LEU A 86 4.21 -18.48 41.16
C LEU A 86 5.08 -17.24 40.88
N GLY A 87 4.48 -16.05 40.86
CA GLY A 87 5.21 -14.79 40.67
C GLY A 87 6.28 -14.59 41.75
N SER A 88 5.93 -14.84 43.00
CA SER A 88 6.85 -14.68 44.13
C SER A 88 7.99 -15.71 44.12
N ILE A 89 7.72 -16.97 43.75
CA ILE A 89 8.77 -18.00 43.60
C ILE A 89 9.72 -17.64 42.45
N LEU A 90 9.20 -17.12 41.34
CA LEU A 90 10.03 -16.65 40.21
C LEU A 90 10.88 -15.41 40.59
N GLU A 91 10.35 -14.51 41.43
CA GLU A 91 11.03 -13.31 41.94
C GLU A 91 12.28 -13.67 42.79
N LEU A 92 12.24 -14.76 43.54
CA LEU A 92 13.33 -15.23 44.40
C LEU A 92 14.54 -15.80 43.65
N LYS A 93 14.40 -16.11 42.35
CA LYS A 93 15.48 -16.56 41.45
C LYS A 93 16.33 -17.74 41.97
N SER A 94 15.75 -18.63 42.77
CA SER A 94 16.44 -19.82 43.27
C SER A 94 16.72 -20.84 42.16
N GLU A 95 18.00 -21.11 41.86
CA GLU A 95 18.42 -21.98 40.75
C GLU A 95 17.83 -23.40 40.80
N SER A 96 17.55 -23.92 42.00
CA SER A 96 17.02 -25.27 42.20
C SER A 96 15.52 -25.39 41.86
N LEU A 97 14.80 -24.27 41.84
CA LEU A 97 13.34 -24.22 41.64
C LEU A 97 12.93 -23.53 40.35
N LEU A 98 13.78 -22.67 39.79
CA LEU A 98 13.47 -21.89 38.59
C LEU A 98 13.00 -22.74 37.42
N LYS A 99 13.64 -23.89 37.18
CA LYS A 99 13.21 -24.83 36.11
C LYS A 99 11.76 -25.27 36.30
N MET A 100 11.42 -25.75 37.50
CA MET A 100 10.07 -26.22 37.81
C MET A 100 9.06 -25.07 37.77
N ALA A 101 9.41 -23.90 38.30
CA ALA A 101 8.55 -22.72 38.30
C ALA A 101 8.28 -22.22 36.88
N SER A 102 9.29 -22.15 36.00
CA SER A 102 9.10 -21.72 34.61
C SER A 102 8.23 -22.68 33.81
N ASP A 103 8.33 -24.00 34.08
CA ASP A 103 7.53 -25.02 33.39
C ASP A 103 6.06 -24.96 33.82
N VAL A 104 5.82 -24.81 35.12
CA VAL A 104 4.48 -24.60 35.68
C VAL A 104 3.86 -23.31 35.13
N ALA A 105 4.65 -22.24 35.00
CA ALA A 105 4.20 -20.99 34.39
C ALA A 105 3.78 -21.16 32.92
N ALA A 106 4.62 -21.83 32.11
CA ALA A 106 4.31 -22.11 30.71
C ALA A 106 3.06 -22.99 30.56
N LYS A 107 2.92 -24.02 31.40
CA LYS A 107 1.76 -24.92 31.43
C LYS A 107 0.48 -24.19 31.84
N MET A 108 0.54 -23.35 32.87
CA MET A 108 -0.58 -22.53 33.34
C MET A 108 -1.11 -21.61 32.24
N VAL A 109 -0.22 -20.88 31.56
CA VAL A 109 -0.58 -19.97 30.47
C VAL A 109 -1.21 -20.72 29.29
N LYS A 110 -0.74 -21.94 29.01
CA LYS A 110 -1.25 -22.76 27.90
C LYS A 110 -2.63 -23.36 28.17
N LEU A 111 -2.92 -23.73 29.42
CA LEU A 111 -4.16 -24.43 29.78
C LEU A 111 -5.30 -23.50 30.20
N LEU A 112 -5.00 -22.35 30.82
CA LEU A 112 -6.03 -21.46 31.34
C LEU A 112 -6.57 -20.51 30.24
N PRO A 113 -7.90 -20.24 30.22
CA PRO A 113 -8.50 -19.31 29.28
C PRO A 113 -7.91 -17.90 29.43
N SER A 114 -7.67 -17.24 28.30
CA SER A 114 -7.12 -15.89 28.25
C SER A 114 -7.93 -14.89 29.07
N SER A 115 -9.25 -15.06 29.15
CA SER A 115 -10.18 -14.24 29.93
C SER A 115 -9.92 -14.26 31.43
N VAL A 116 -9.48 -15.40 31.98
CA VAL A 116 -9.14 -15.55 33.40
C VAL A 116 -7.75 -14.96 33.67
N LEU A 117 -6.80 -15.18 32.76
CA LEU A 117 -5.44 -14.68 32.93
C LEU A 117 -5.27 -13.17 32.71
N GLN A 118 -6.16 -12.49 31.94
CA GLN A 118 -5.98 -11.08 31.56
C GLN A 118 -5.71 -10.11 32.73
N ALA A 119 -6.24 -10.38 33.92
CA ALA A 119 -6.02 -9.53 35.08
C ALA A 119 -4.58 -9.65 35.63
N HIS A 120 -3.92 -10.79 35.42
CA HIS A 120 -2.59 -11.09 35.97
C HIS A 120 -1.46 -11.03 34.95
N VAL A 121 -1.79 -10.89 33.66
CA VAL A 121 -0.83 -10.79 32.56
C VAL A 121 0.33 -9.82 32.85
N PRO A 122 0.12 -8.57 33.29
CA PRO A 122 1.22 -7.62 33.55
C PRO A 122 2.22 -8.16 34.58
N HIS A 123 1.72 -8.72 35.68
CA HIS A 123 2.54 -9.28 36.74
C HIS A 123 3.33 -10.49 36.25
N LEU A 124 2.68 -11.44 35.55
CA LEU A 124 3.37 -12.60 34.99
C LEU A 124 4.44 -12.20 33.97
N VAL A 125 4.14 -11.24 33.10
CA VAL A 125 5.08 -10.74 32.09
C VAL A 125 6.33 -10.15 32.76
N HIS A 126 6.16 -9.32 33.80
CA HIS A 126 7.30 -8.73 34.51
C HIS A 126 8.29 -9.78 35.04
N HIS A 127 7.79 -10.83 35.71
CA HIS A 127 8.65 -11.89 36.27
C HIS A 127 9.31 -12.73 35.17
N LEU A 128 8.55 -13.13 34.15
CA LEU A 128 9.06 -13.97 33.05
C LEU A 128 10.12 -13.25 32.21
N LEU A 129 9.93 -11.94 31.95
CA LEU A 129 10.90 -11.13 31.20
C LEU A 129 12.26 -11.07 31.91
N SER A 130 12.24 -10.93 33.24
CA SER A 130 13.46 -10.86 34.05
C SER A 130 14.33 -12.14 34.00
N LEU A 131 13.76 -13.24 33.51
CA LEU A 131 14.40 -14.56 33.44
C LEU A 131 14.85 -14.94 32.01
N LEU A 132 14.64 -14.08 31.01
CA LEU A 132 15.05 -14.37 29.61
C LEU A 132 16.57 -14.48 29.43
N SER A 133 17.36 -13.81 30.27
CA SER A 133 18.83 -13.86 30.27
C SER A 133 19.41 -14.83 31.29
N ASN A 134 18.62 -15.80 31.77
CA ASN A 134 19.12 -16.77 32.75
C ASN A 134 20.21 -17.66 32.14
N ARG A 135 21.20 -18.05 32.96
CA ARG A 135 22.28 -18.98 32.58
C ARG A 135 21.75 -20.36 32.20
N GLN A 136 20.67 -20.81 32.86
CA GLN A 136 20.00 -22.06 32.54
C GLN A 136 19.12 -21.89 31.31
N LEU A 137 19.59 -22.36 30.15
CA LEU A 137 18.89 -22.20 28.86
C LEU A 137 17.43 -22.71 28.89
N HIS A 138 17.16 -23.78 29.64
CA HIS A 138 15.81 -24.32 29.80
C HIS A 138 14.84 -23.33 30.43
N VAL A 139 15.26 -22.58 31.45
CA VAL A 139 14.44 -21.55 32.11
C VAL A 139 14.09 -20.47 31.10
N SER A 140 15.08 -20.00 30.34
CA SER A 140 14.90 -18.98 29.31
C SER A 140 13.96 -19.44 28.19
N ILE A 141 14.05 -20.71 27.76
CA ILE A 141 13.13 -21.32 26.78
C ILE A 141 11.70 -21.35 27.34
N SER A 142 11.49 -21.94 28.53
CA SER A 142 10.16 -22.04 29.15
C SER A 142 9.52 -20.66 29.37
N CYS A 143 10.31 -19.67 29.81
CA CYS A 143 9.84 -18.28 29.95
C CYS A 143 9.47 -17.65 28.60
N ALA A 144 10.29 -17.86 27.55
CA ALA A 144 9.99 -17.35 26.22
C ALA A 144 8.73 -18.00 25.63
N THR A 145 8.55 -19.32 25.78
CA THR A 145 7.33 -20.03 25.38
C THR A 145 6.09 -19.48 26.11
N ALA A 146 6.18 -19.28 27.43
CA ALA A 146 5.08 -18.70 28.22
C ALA A 146 4.74 -17.29 27.74
N LEU A 147 5.74 -16.43 27.54
CA LEU A 147 5.56 -15.07 27.04
C LEU A 147 4.98 -15.06 25.63
N ASN A 148 5.42 -15.96 24.75
CA ASN A 148 4.83 -16.14 23.43
C ASN A 148 3.33 -16.39 23.55
N CYS A 149 2.90 -17.37 24.35
CA CYS A 149 1.48 -17.67 24.57
C CYS A 149 0.70 -16.49 25.16
N ILE A 150 1.27 -15.75 26.12
CA ILE A 150 0.66 -14.53 26.68
C ILE A 150 0.44 -13.49 25.59
N LEU A 151 1.48 -13.16 24.83
CA LEU A 151 1.43 -12.09 23.82
C LEU A 151 0.48 -12.41 22.68
N TYR A 152 0.31 -13.69 22.33
CA TYR A 152 -0.67 -14.13 21.34
C TYR A 152 -2.11 -13.85 21.77
N ASN A 153 -2.40 -14.03 23.06
CA ASN A 153 -3.75 -13.89 23.63
C ASN A 153 -3.97 -12.56 24.38
N LEU A 154 -3.03 -11.62 24.29
CA LEU A 154 -3.07 -10.36 25.02
C LEU A 154 -4.16 -9.44 24.43
N SER A 155 -5.00 -8.88 25.29
CA SER A 155 -6.07 -7.96 24.87
C SER A 155 -5.56 -6.56 24.55
N THR A 156 -6.29 -5.83 23.69
CA THR A 156 -5.97 -4.43 23.33
C THR A 156 -5.97 -3.49 24.55
N LYS A 157 -6.78 -3.78 25.58
CA LYS A 157 -6.83 -3.00 26.83
C LYS A 157 -5.54 -3.08 27.65
N ARG A 158 -4.85 -4.22 27.62
CA ARG A 158 -3.62 -4.48 28.40
C ARG A 158 -2.34 -4.23 27.60
N GLU A 159 -2.45 -3.98 26.30
CA GLU A 159 -1.31 -3.77 25.40
C GLU A 159 -0.42 -2.59 25.80
N LYS A 160 -1.01 -1.51 26.33
CA LYS A 160 -0.27 -0.35 26.83
C LYS A 160 0.55 -0.68 28.08
N GLU A 161 -0.07 -1.32 29.06
CA GLU A 161 0.57 -1.69 30.33
C GLU A 161 1.73 -2.66 30.11
N VAL A 162 1.53 -3.71 29.30
CA VAL A 162 2.59 -4.64 28.92
C VAL A 162 3.69 -3.95 28.11
N GLY A 163 3.32 -2.97 27.26
CA GLY A 163 4.27 -2.17 26.50
C GLY A 163 5.25 -1.37 27.39
N GLU A 164 4.77 -0.78 28.48
CA GLU A 164 5.65 -0.08 29.44
C GLU A 164 6.59 -1.04 30.16
N ILE A 165 6.10 -2.21 30.59
CA ILE A 165 6.94 -3.24 31.24
C ILE A 165 8.07 -3.70 30.30
N LEU A 166 7.79 -3.90 29.00
CA LEU A 166 8.80 -4.27 28.00
C LEU A 166 9.87 -3.18 27.83
N LYS A 167 9.46 -1.92 27.94
CA LYS A 167 10.36 -0.76 27.83
C LYS A 167 11.24 -0.61 29.06
N GLU A 168 10.67 -0.73 30.25
CA GLU A 168 11.40 -0.70 31.53
C GLU A 168 12.43 -1.84 31.61
N GLY A 169 12.05 -3.05 31.19
CA GLY A 169 12.94 -4.22 31.17
C GLY A 169 13.97 -4.23 30.04
N ASN A 170 13.98 -3.24 29.16
CA ASN A 170 14.80 -3.20 27.93
C ASN A 170 14.76 -4.52 27.15
N THR A 171 13.58 -5.15 27.08
CA THR A 171 13.42 -6.54 26.62
C THR A 171 13.89 -6.75 25.18
N VAL A 172 13.65 -5.77 24.31
CA VAL A 172 14.06 -5.86 22.89
C VAL A 172 15.57 -5.99 22.78
N PHE A 173 16.33 -5.19 23.54
CA PHE A 173 17.79 -5.27 23.56
C PHE A 173 18.26 -6.64 24.07
N VAL A 174 17.67 -7.12 25.16
CA VAL A 174 17.96 -8.45 25.74
C VAL A 174 17.76 -9.55 24.70
N LEU A 175 16.63 -9.54 23.98
CA LEU A 175 16.34 -10.53 22.95
C LEU A 175 17.30 -10.45 21.76
N VAL A 176 17.66 -9.24 21.32
CA VAL A 176 18.65 -9.04 20.26
C VAL A 176 20.01 -9.60 20.67
N MET A 177 20.45 -9.40 21.91
CA MET A 177 21.70 -9.99 22.43
C MET A 177 21.61 -11.52 22.49
N ASN A 178 20.53 -12.07 23.05
CA ASN A 178 20.32 -13.51 23.15
C ASN A 178 20.38 -14.21 21.77
N VAL A 179 19.81 -13.58 20.74
CA VAL A 179 19.85 -14.07 19.35
C VAL A 179 21.25 -13.94 18.75
N LYS A 180 21.98 -12.84 19.00
CA LYS A 180 23.37 -12.71 18.55
C LYS A 180 24.28 -13.76 19.18
N ASP A 181 24.13 -13.98 20.47
CA ASP A 181 24.94 -14.94 21.23
C ASP A 181 24.66 -16.41 20.85
N PHE A 182 23.64 -16.68 20.03
CA PHE A 182 23.44 -18.01 19.44
C PHE A 182 24.52 -18.34 18.40
N SER A 183 25.05 -17.35 17.69
CA SER A 183 26.08 -17.55 16.65
C SER A 183 27.46 -17.94 17.20
N VAL A 184 27.66 -17.87 18.52
CA VAL A 184 28.98 -17.97 19.18
C VAL A 184 29.13 -19.26 20.02
N GLY A 185 28.11 -20.12 20.16
CA GLY A 185 28.23 -21.35 20.98
C GLY A 185 27.21 -22.46 20.71
N ASP A 186 27.42 -23.63 21.33
CA ASP A 186 26.61 -24.86 21.22
C ASP A 186 25.24 -24.77 21.93
N LYS A 187 24.41 -23.79 21.56
CA LYS A 187 23.06 -23.61 22.11
C LYS A 187 22.04 -24.45 21.32
N PRO A 188 20.98 -24.99 21.96
CA PRO A 188 19.92 -25.72 21.26
C PRO A 188 19.15 -24.84 20.26
N THR A 189 18.70 -25.41 19.13
CA THR A 189 17.87 -24.71 18.12
C THR A 189 16.57 -24.16 18.71
N ALA A 190 15.99 -24.85 19.69
CA ALA A 190 14.81 -24.40 20.43
C ALA A 190 15.01 -23.04 21.13
N TYR A 191 16.24 -22.75 21.60
CA TYR A 191 16.55 -21.45 22.22
C TYR A 191 16.45 -20.32 21.20
N PHE A 192 17.06 -20.47 20.03
CA PHE A 192 16.93 -19.48 18.96
C PHE A 192 15.48 -19.31 18.53
N HIS A 193 14.77 -20.43 18.31
CA HIS A 193 13.38 -20.43 17.84
C HIS A 193 12.47 -19.59 18.76
N GLU A 194 12.47 -19.87 20.06
CA GLU A 194 11.59 -19.17 21.01
C GLU A 194 11.96 -17.70 21.17
N MET A 195 13.25 -17.36 21.18
CA MET A 195 13.72 -15.97 21.30
C MET A 195 13.40 -15.15 20.04
N ALA A 196 13.61 -15.71 18.85
CA ALA A 196 13.28 -15.05 17.58
C ALA A 196 11.75 -14.89 17.43
N LEU A 197 10.97 -15.88 17.83
CA LEU A 197 9.51 -15.83 17.84
C LEU A 197 8.97 -14.79 18.82
N LEU A 198 9.57 -14.69 20.01
CA LEU A 198 9.19 -13.67 21.00
C LEU A 198 9.52 -12.27 20.50
N LEU A 199 10.71 -12.10 19.93
CA LEU A 199 11.11 -10.83 19.32
C LEU A 199 10.15 -10.45 18.18
N SER A 200 9.81 -11.38 17.28
CA SER A 200 8.90 -11.11 16.17
C SER A 200 7.52 -10.64 16.67
N ARG A 201 6.95 -11.29 17.69
CA ARG A 201 5.66 -10.89 18.28
C ARG A 201 5.71 -9.50 18.91
N ILE A 202 6.80 -9.16 19.60
CA ILE A 202 6.98 -7.83 20.18
C ILE A 202 7.07 -6.78 19.05
N LEU A 203 7.85 -7.05 18.01
CA LEU A 203 8.02 -6.13 16.88
C LEU A 203 6.75 -5.95 16.06
N TRP A 204 5.96 -7.02 15.88
CA TRP A 204 4.66 -6.95 15.22
C TRP A 204 3.72 -6.00 15.97
N ARG A 205 3.66 -6.12 17.30
CA ARG A 205 2.67 -5.43 18.13
C ARG A 205 3.03 -3.99 18.48
N TRP A 206 4.30 -3.71 18.76
CA TRP A 206 4.79 -2.39 19.16
C TRP A 206 5.72 -1.78 18.08
N PRO A 207 5.20 -0.94 17.17
CA PRO A 207 5.99 -0.33 16.09
C PRO A 207 7.27 0.43 16.51
N PRO A 208 7.31 1.16 17.64
CA PRO A 208 8.52 1.88 18.07
C PRO A 208 9.73 0.96 18.29
N SER A 209 9.49 -0.29 18.69
CA SER A 209 10.53 -1.28 18.97
C SER A 209 11.30 -1.74 17.73
N ARG A 210 10.82 -1.44 16.52
CA ARG A 210 11.44 -1.90 15.27
C ARG A 210 12.75 -1.18 14.97
N PHE A 211 12.84 0.12 15.28
CA PHE A 211 14.00 0.95 14.93
C PHE A 211 15.31 0.39 15.45
N CYS A 212 15.36 0.05 16.73
CA CYS A 212 16.56 -0.49 17.38
C CYS A 212 16.97 -1.88 16.90
N VAL A 213 16.11 -2.60 16.16
CA VAL A 213 16.43 -3.92 15.61
C VAL A 213 16.89 -3.84 14.17
N TRP A 214 16.15 -3.17 13.27
CA TRP A 214 16.57 -3.10 11.85
C TRP A 214 17.77 -2.16 11.62
N SER A 215 18.05 -1.22 12.53
CA SER A 215 19.23 -0.34 12.43
C SER A 215 20.54 -1.03 12.85
N ASP A 216 20.45 -2.18 13.53
CA ASP A 216 21.61 -2.93 14.01
C ASP A 216 22.16 -3.84 12.90
N SER A 217 23.18 -3.37 12.18
CA SER A 217 23.77 -4.13 11.07
C SER A 217 24.29 -5.50 11.50
N LYS A 218 24.98 -5.58 12.66
CA LYS A 218 25.53 -6.84 13.19
C LYS A 218 24.43 -7.86 13.45
N PHE A 219 23.27 -7.42 13.97
CA PHE A 219 22.13 -8.30 14.18
C PHE A 219 21.65 -8.89 12.85
N LEU A 220 21.47 -8.03 11.85
CA LEU A 220 21.01 -8.47 10.54
C LEU A 220 22.03 -9.38 9.84
N ASP A 221 23.34 -9.21 10.09
CA ASP A 221 24.39 -10.07 9.55
C ASP A 221 24.35 -11.47 10.20
N VAL A 222 24.13 -11.55 11.52
CA VAL A 222 23.92 -12.83 12.22
C VAL A 222 22.70 -13.57 11.65
N LEU A 223 21.60 -12.87 11.39
CA LEU A 223 20.43 -13.48 10.74
C LEU A 223 20.70 -13.97 9.32
N GLU A 224 21.79 -13.53 8.66
CA GLU A 224 22.19 -14.06 7.35
C GLU A 224 22.97 -15.36 7.44
N ILE A 225 23.82 -15.49 8.45
CA ILE A 225 24.64 -16.69 8.68
C ILE A 225 23.74 -17.92 8.91
N HIS A 226 22.64 -17.75 9.65
CA HIS A 226 21.69 -18.82 9.95
C HIS A 226 20.77 -19.22 8.77
N LYS A 227 21.01 -18.71 7.55
CA LYS A 227 20.24 -19.05 6.32
C LYS A 227 20.75 -20.32 5.61
N LEU A 228 21.93 -20.84 5.95
CA LEU A 228 22.52 -22.03 5.33
C LEU A 228 21.93 -23.31 5.98
N ASN A 229 20.79 -23.77 5.44
CA ASN A 229 20.02 -24.96 5.88
C ASN A 229 19.40 -24.92 7.29
N PRO A 230 18.44 -24.02 7.54
CA PRO A 230 17.61 -24.08 8.74
C PRO A 230 16.63 -25.26 8.70
N GLU A 231 16.48 -25.98 9.82
CA GLU A 231 15.31 -26.85 10.05
C GLU A 231 14.00 -26.06 9.82
N SER A 232 12.92 -26.74 9.40
CA SER A 232 11.64 -26.08 9.06
C SER A 232 11.12 -25.14 10.17
N SER A 233 11.34 -25.49 11.44
CA SER A 233 10.97 -24.68 12.61
C SER A 233 11.78 -23.38 12.74
N LEU A 234 13.08 -23.43 12.46
CA LEU A 234 13.97 -22.26 12.46
C LEU A 234 13.63 -21.32 11.29
N LYS A 235 13.32 -21.92 10.13
CA LYS A 235 12.90 -21.21 8.92
C LYS A 235 11.63 -20.39 9.16
N ALA A 236 10.61 -20.98 9.78
CA ALA A 236 9.38 -20.27 10.14
C ALA A 236 9.63 -19.07 11.08
N ALA A 237 10.40 -19.26 12.15
CA ALA A 237 10.71 -18.18 13.09
C ALA A 237 11.47 -17.02 12.43
N LEU A 238 12.43 -17.33 11.56
CA LEU A 238 13.16 -16.33 10.76
C LEU A 238 12.21 -15.53 9.86
N LEU A 239 11.32 -16.20 9.12
CA LEU A 239 10.36 -15.54 8.23
C LEU A 239 9.42 -14.61 9.00
N GLN A 240 8.93 -15.02 10.18
CA GLN A 240 8.09 -14.18 11.03
C GLN A 240 8.82 -12.95 11.57
N LEU A 241 10.10 -13.12 11.95
CA LEU A 241 10.95 -12.01 12.39
C LEU A 241 11.18 -11.00 11.26
N TYR A 242 11.55 -11.47 10.06
CA TYR A 242 11.71 -10.60 8.89
C TYR A 242 10.39 -9.90 8.52
N SER A 243 9.26 -10.60 8.59
CA SER A 243 7.94 -10.01 8.33
C SER A 243 7.65 -8.86 9.28
N SER A 244 7.95 -9.05 10.57
CA SER A 244 7.71 -8.05 11.61
C SER A 244 8.60 -6.81 11.46
N LEU A 245 9.83 -6.99 10.97
CA LEU A 245 10.72 -5.88 10.60
C LEU A 245 10.24 -5.14 9.34
N ALA A 246 9.77 -5.87 8.34
CA ALA A 246 9.25 -5.34 7.08
C ALA A 246 7.96 -4.54 7.24
N LEU A 247 7.24 -4.66 8.37
CA LEU A 247 6.12 -3.75 8.70
C LEU A 247 6.55 -2.29 8.88
N CYS A 248 7.85 -2.02 9.05
CA CYS A 248 8.40 -0.66 9.01
C CYS A 248 8.91 -0.37 7.59
N GLY A 249 8.49 0.74 6.96
CA GLY A 249 8.89 1.04 5.57
C GLY A 249 10.40 1.25 5.40
N ASN A 250 11.02 1.94 6.36
CA ASN A 250 12.47 2.06 6.44
C ASN A 250 13.15 0.69 6.70
N GLY A 251 12.53 -0.15 7.53
CA GLY A 251 12.99 -1.51 7.79
C GLY A 251 12.93 -2.40 6.54
N ALA A 252 11.83 -2.38 5.80
CA ALA A 252 11.67 -3.10 4.54
C ALA A 252 12.72 -2.65 3.52
N LYS A 253 12.90 -1.34 3.33
CA LYS A 253 13.97 -0.80 2.47
C LYS A 253 15.35 -1.30 2.90
N LYS A 254 15.64 -1.28 4.21
CA LYS A 254 16.92 -1.77 4.74
C LYS A 254 17.13 -3.27 4.51
N LEU A 255 16.07 -4.06 4.58
CA LEU A 255 16.11 -5.48 4.27
C LEU A 255 16.31 -5.76 2.78
N LEU A 256 15.92 -4.85 1.88
CA LEU A 256 16.13 -4.97 0.44
C LEU A 256 17.52 -4.48 0.00
N GLU A 257 18.14 -3.56 0.73
CA GLU A 257 19.53 -3.12 0.53
C GLU A 257 20.52 -4.31 0.68
N ASN A 258 21.00 -4.83 -0.46
CA ASN A 258 22.05 -5.85 -0.59
C ASN A 258 21.72 -7.30 -0.16
N ARG A 259 20.44 -7.72 -0.06
CA ARG A 259 20.08 -9.05 0.47
C ARG A 259 19.29 -9.96 -0.49
N LYS A 260 19.93 -10.39 -1.59
CA LYS A 260 19.39 -11.44 -2.48
C LYS A 260 19.06 -12.74 -1.74
N SER A 261 19.82 -13.07 -0.70
CA SER A 261 19.64 -14.29 0.11
C SER A 261 18.30 -14.34 0.85
N LEU A 262 17.79 -13.19 1.33
CA LEU A 262 16.49 -13.10 1.99
C LEU A 262 15.36 -13.40 1.01
N LEU A 263 15.44 -12.84 -0.20
CA LEU A 263 14.44 -13.05 -1.24
C LEU A 263 14.42 -14.51 -1.72
N ASN A 264 15.58 -15.16 -1.81
CA ASN A 264 15.66 -16.59 -2.10
C ASN A 264 14.98 -17.43 -1.01
N LEU A 265 15.31 -17.17 0.27
CA LEU A 265 14.67 -17.86 1.39
C LEU A 265 13.15 -17.70 1.35
N MET A 266 12.66 -16.50 1.09
CA MET A 266 11.22 -16.20 0.97
C MET A 266 10.57 -17.03 -0.15
N VAL A 267 11.12 -16.98 -1.36
CA VAL A 267 10.59 -17.69 -2.54
C VAL A 267 10.62 -19.21 -2.33
N GLU A 268 11.73 -19.77 -1.85
CA GLU A 268 11.85 -21.19 -1.54
C GLU A 268 10.86 -21.63 -0.46
N SER A 269 10.57 -20.76 0.52
CA SER A 269 9.56 -21.03 1.54
C SER A 269 8.16 -21.12 0.95
N MET A 270 7.80 -20.20 0.04
CA MET A 270 6.50 -20.19 -0.63
C MET A 270 6.28 -21.43 -1.52
N SER A 271 7.35 -22.01 -2.04
CA SER A 271 7.31 -23.23 -2.86
C SER A 271 7.58 -24.52 -2.08
N SER A 272 7.71 -24.45 -0.75
CA SER A 272 8.03 -25.60 0.10
C SER A 272 6.86 -26.60 0.15
N PRO A 273 7.01 -27.83 -0.39
CA PRO A 273 5.91 -28.79 -0.47
C PRO A 273 5.58 -29.45 0.89
N ASP A 274 6.54 -29.53 1.81
CA ASP A 274 6.45 -30.40 2.99
C ASP A 274 6.07 -29.68 4.30
N THR A 275 5.86 -28.36 4.30
CA THR A 275 5.54 -27.62 5.55
C THR A 275 4.64 -26.42 5.32
N HIS A 276 3.33 -26.60 5.54
CA HIS A 276 2.31 -25.57 5.38
C HIS A 276 2.60 -24.28 6.18
N SER A 277 3.10 -24.38 7.42
CA SER A 277 3.43 -23.22 8.24
C SER A 277 4.56 -22.36 7.65
N VAL A 278 5.62 -22.99 7.14
CA VAL A 278 6.73 -22.31 6.44
C VAL A 278 6.24 -21.65 5.17
N GLN A 279 5.35 -22.33 4.44
CA GLN A 279 4.74 -21.78 3.23
C GLN A 279 3.94 -20.51 3.53
N MET A 280 3.07 -20.57 4.54
CA MET A 280 2.27 -19.43 5.01
C MET A 280 3.14 -18.25 5.43
N ASP A 281 4.21 -18.49 6.19
CA ASP A 281 5.12 -17.44 6.63
C ASP A 281 5.96 -16.86 5.47
N GLY A 282 6.25 -17.66 4.44
CA GLY A 282 6.84 -17.19 3.18
C GLY A 282 5.92 -16.19 2.45
N PHE A 283 4.63 -16.52 2.31
CA PHE A 283 3.63 -15.62 1.73
C PHE A 283 3.45 -14.34 2.55
N ARG A 284 3.47 -14.44 3.88
CA ARG A 284 3.33 -13.28 4.79
C ARG A 284 4.52 -12.33 4.69
N LEU A 285 5.74 -12.85 4.61
CA LEU A 285 6.94 -12.03 4.39
C LEU A 285 6.84 -11.28 3.06
N ALA A 286 6.49 -11.99 1.99
CA ALA A 286 6.28 -11.41 0.67
C ALA A 286 5.24 -10.28 0.70
N GLN A 287 4.10 -10.51 1.38
CA GLN A 287 3.07 -9.48 1.57
C GLN A 287 3.63 -8.26 2.30
N CYS A 288 4.41 -8.43 3.38
CA CYS A 288 4.99 -7.31 4.13
C CYS A 288 6.01 -6.51 3.33
N LEU A 289 6.82 -7.16 2.51
CA LEU A 289 7.80 -6.48 1.64
C LEU A 289 7.13 -5.76 0.47
N MET A 290 6.01 -6.27 -0.05
CA MET A 290 5.36 -5.75 -1.26
C MET A 290 4.05 -4.98 -0.97
N ILE A 291 3.87 -4.47 0.26
CA ILE A 291 2.68 -3.67 0.62
C ILE A 291 2.53 -2.45 -0.30
N ASN A 292 3.65 -1.80 -0.64
CA ASN A 292 3.70 -0.54 -1.39
C ASN A 292 4.46 -0.68 -2.72
N GLU A 293 4.16 0.22 -3.65
CA GLU A 293 4.72 0.22 -5.00
C GLU A 293 6.25 0.18 -5.04
N GLY A 294 6.95 1.06 -4.30
CA GLY A 294 8.42 1.16 -4.35
C GLY A 294 9.14 -0.14 -3.99
N PRO A 295 9.01 -0.65 -2.75
CA PRO A 295 9.55 -1.95 -2.37
C PRO A 295 9.06 -3.11 -3.25
N CYS A 296 7.81 -3.08 -3.72
CA CYS A 296 7.29 -4.08 -4.65
C CYS A 296 8.07 -4.09 -5.97
N GLN A 297 8.34 -2.92 -6.55
CA GLN A 297 9.13 -2.80 -7.77
C GLN A 297 10.56 -3.33 -7.59
N GLU A 298 11.18 -3.10 -6.43
CA GLU A 298 12.50 -3.65 -6.10
C GLU A 298 12.47 -5.19 -6.04
N VAL A 299 11.50 -5.78 -5.35
CA VAL A 299 11.35 -7.25 -5.27
C VAL A 299 11.06 -7.84 -6.65
N VAL A 300 10.14 -7.25 -7.42
CA VAL A 300 9.81 -7.70 -8.78
C VAL A 300 11.03 -7.65 -9.69
N LYS A 301 11.87 -6.61 -9.58
CA LYS A 301 13.12 -6.50 -10.32
C LYS A 301 14.13 -7.59 -9.97
N MET A 302 14.16 -8.05 -8.72
CA MET A 302 15.14 -9.05 -8.24
C MET A 302 14.68 -10.49 -8.46
N CYS A 303 13.40 -10.82 -8.21
CA CYS A 303 12.90 -12.20 -8.26
C CYS A 303 11.42 -12.32 -8.72
N GLY A 304 10.88 -11.35 -9.46
CA GLY A 304 9.45 -11.26 -9.81
C GLY A 304 8.87 -12.52 -10.47
N GLU A 305 9.57 -13.16 -11.40
CA GLU A 305 9.07 -14.37 -12.08
C GLU A 305 8.87 -15.53 -11.10
N HIS A 306 9.79 -15.74 -10.17
CA HIS A 306 9.72 -16.82 -9.19
C HIS A 306 8.61 -16.57 -8.16
N VAL A 307 8.47 -15.32 -7.70
CA VAL A 307 7.36 -14.90 -6.83
C VAL A 307 6.02 -15.16 -7.49
N VAL A 308 5.86 -14.77 -8.75
CA VAL A 308 4.61 -14.97 -9.50
C VAL A 308 4.31 -16.45 -9.71
N LYS A 309 5.30 -17.26 -10.05
CA LYS A 309 5.13 -18.72 -10.16
C LYS A 309 4.63 -19.32 -8.85
N ALA A 310 5.24 -18.94 -7.72
CA ALA A 310 4.81 -19.41 -6.40
C ALA A 310 3.38 -18.97 -6.05
N ILE A 311 2.99 -17.74 -6.39
CA ILE A 311 1.61 -17.25 -6.23
C ILE A 311 0.62 -18.12 -7.02
N VAL A 312 0.87 -18.34 -8.31
CA VAL A 312 -0.05 -19.12 -9.16
C VAL A 312 -0.10 -20.59 -8.72
N THR A 313 1.02 -21.17 -8.29
CA THR A 313 1.03 -22.51 -7.68
C THR A 313 0.20 -22.56 -6.38
N GLY A 314 0.32 -21.55 -5.51
CA GLY A 314 -0.49 -21.44 -4.30
C GLY A 314 -1.98 -21.36 -4.58
N MET A 315 -2.40 -20.63 -5.62
CA MET A 315 -3.79 -20.57 -6.09
C MET A 315 -4.28 -21.93 -6.61
N ASN A 316 -3.44 -22.64 -7.37
CA ASN A 316 -3.80 -23.93 -7.97
C ASN A 316 -3.87 -25.08 -6.96
N SER A 317 -3.29 -24.93 -5.77
CA SER A 317 -3.35 -25.95 -4.71
C SER A 317 -4.78 -26.33 -4.31
N SER A 318 -5.75 -25.43 -4.53
CA SER A 318 -7.16 -25.67 -4.24
C SER A 318 -7.98 -26.21 -5.42
N CYS A 319 -7.45 -26.17 -6.64
CA CYS A 319 -8.19 -26.51 -7.87
C CYS A 319 -8.15 -28.01 -8.23
N LEU A 320 -7.41 -28.83 -7.47
CA LEU A 320 -7.15 -30.24 -7.79
C LEU A 320 -8.05 -31.23 -7.03
N SER A 321 -8.86 -30.79 -6.06
CA SER A 321 -9.69 -31.68 -5.23
C SER A 321 -11.18 -31.47 -5.50
N SER A 322 -11.85 -32.48 -6.08
CA SER A 322 -13.30 -32.53 -6.13
C SER A 322 -13.87 -32.86 -4.74
N GLY A 323 -14.16 -31.84 -3.94
CA GLY A 323 -14.71 -32.01 -2.59
C GLY A 323 -14.56 -30.78 -1.70
N LYS A 324 -15.01 -30.88 -0.43
CA LYS A 324 -14.75 -29.85 0.59
C LYS A 324 -13.25 -29.74 0.82
N LEU A 325 -12.69 -28.59 0.47
CA LEU A 325 -11.28 -28.29 0.65
C LEU A 325 -10.83 -28.45 2.11
N PRO A 326 -9.67 -29.10 2.37
CA PRO A 326 -8.99 -29.01 3.65
C PRO A 326 -8.78 -27.54 4.04
N LYS A 327 -9.00 -27.21 5.32
CA LYS A 327 -8.86 -25.83 5.84
C LYS A 327 -7.49 -25.21 5.51
N ASP A 328 -6.44 -26.04 5.48
CA ASP A 328 -5.06 -25.61 5.24
C ASP A 328 -4.85 -25.18 3.78
N GLN A 329 -5.36 -25.93 2.81
CA GLN A 329 -5.29 -25.56 1.39
C GLN A 329 -6.09 -24.27 1.10
N MET A 330 -7.25 -24.11 1.73
CA MET A 330 -8.04 -22.89 1.63
C MET A 330 -7.29 -21.67 2.18
N SER A 331 -6.63 -21.81 3.33
CA SER A 331 -5.83 -20.73 3.91
C SER A 331 -4.67 -20.30 3.02
N LEU A 332 -4.04 -21.25 2.34
CA LEU A 332 -2.95 -20.99 1.39
C LEU A 332 -3.43 -20.24 0.15
N ALA A 333 -4.53 -20.68 -0.45
CA ALA A 333 -5.14 -19.99 -1.60
C ALA A 333 -5.51 -18.54 -1.26
N VAL A 334 -6.02 -18.29 -0.05
CA VAL A 334 -6.30 -16.93 0.43
C VAL A 334 -5.03 -16.08 0.53
N GLU A 335 -3.94 -16.59 1.10
CA GLU A 335 -2.69 -15.82 1.18
C GLU A 335 -2.03 -15.60 -0.19
N ALA A 336 -2.15 -16.57 -1.10
CA ALA A 336 -1.70 -16.41 -2.48
C ALA A 336 -2.52 -15.33 -3.21
N CYS A 337 -3.84 -15.34 -3.06
CA CYS A 337 -4.74 -14.31 -3.59
C CYS A 337 -4.46 -12.92 -3.00
N ARG A 338 -4.21 -12.83 -1.69
CA ARG A 338 -3.80 -11.56 -1.05
C ARG A 338 -2.51 -11.02 -1.62
N LEU A 339 -1.50 -11.89 -1.78
CA LEU A 339 -0.23 -11.49 -2.36
C LEU A 339 -0.38 -11.09 -3.84
N ALA A 340 -1.25 -11.77 -4.60
CA ALA A 340 -1.51 -11.45 -5.99
C ALA A 340 -2.12 -10.05 -6.21
N LEU A 341 -2.63 -9.39 -5.17
CA LEU A 341 -3.07 -7.99 -5.25
C LEU A 341 -1.94 -7.01 -5.62
N ILE A 342 -0.67 -7.45 -5.65
CA ILE A 342 0.44 -6.70 -6.26
C ILE A 342 0.20 -6.36 -7.74
N THR A 343 -0.74 -7.03 -8.44
CA THR A 343 -1.16 -6.66 -9.81
C THR A 343 -1.81 -5.28 -9.91
N ARG A 344 -2.12 -4.62 -8.77
CA ARG A 344 -2.53 -3.22 -8.77
C ARG A 344 -1.39 -2.25 -9.07
N TRP A 345 -0.14 -2.64 -8.76
CA TRP A 345 1.05 -1.83 -8.97
C TRP A 345 1.59 -2.01 -10.37
N VAL A 346 1.99 -0.94 -11.04
CA VAL A 346 2.57 -1.01 -12.39
C VAL A 346 3.92 -1.73 -12.34
N GLY A 347 4.18 -2.65 -13.28
CA GLY A 347 5.44 -3.39 -13.35
C GLY A 347 5.43 -4.55 -14.35
N ASN A 348 6.57 -5.23 -14.47
CA ASN A 348 6.74 -6.34 -15.43
C ASN A 348 6.08 -7.65 -14.96
N HIS A 349 5.71 -7.75 -13.68
CA HIS A 349 5.11 -8.95 -13.09
C HIS A 349 3.79 -9.37 -13.74
N HIS A 350 3.00 -8.44 -14.30
CA HIS A 350 1.79 -8.79 -15.05
C HIS A 350 2.08 -9.75 -16.21
N SER A 351 3.19 -9.56 -16.93
CA SER A 351 3.60 -10.47 -18.01
C SER A 351 3.97 -11.86 -17.48
N TYR A 352 4.59 -11.94 -16.29
CA TYR A 352 4.89 -13.21 -15.64
C TYR A 352 3.62 -13.93 -15.18
N PHE A 353 2.58 -13.19 -14.75
CA PHE A 353 1.31 -13.78 -14.33
C PHE A 353 0.61 -14.46 -15.51
N TRP A 354 0.57 -13.80 -16.66
CA TRP A 354 0.04 -14.39 -17.88
C TRP A 354 0.85 -15.63 -18.31
N LYS A 355 2.18 -15.55 -18.32
CA LYS A 355 3.07 -16.69 -18.63
C LYS A 355 2.91 -17.87 -17.66
N ALA A 356 2.61 -17.60 -16.40
CA ALA A 356 2.40 -18.63 -15.38
C ALA A 356 1.02 -19.30 -15.45
N GLY A 357 0.13 -18.87 -16.35
CA GLY A 357 -1.21 -19.45 -16.49
C GLY A 357 -2.20 -18.97 -15.42
N VAL A 358 -2.13 -17.70 -15.04
CA VAL A 358 -3.05 -17.12 -14.03
C VAL A 358 -4.53 -17.22 -14.44
N GLY A 359 -4.84 -17.19 -15.74
CA GLY A 359 -6.22 -17.30 -16.26
C GLY A 359 -6.91 -18.57 -15.77
N ARG A 360 -6.28 -19.72 -16.03
CA ARG A 360 -6.66 -21.03 -15.51
C ARG A 360 -6.82 -21.07 -13.99
N ALA A 361 -5.86 -20.49 -13.25
CA ALA A 361 -5.90 -20.49 -11.80
C ALA A 361 -7.11 -19.71 -11.26
N LEU A 362 -7.42 -18.54 -11.84
CA LEU A 362 -8.58 -17.74 -11.46
C LEU A 362 -9.89 -18.46 -11.79
N LEU A 363 -9.99 -19.11 -12.95
CA LEU A 363 -11.18 -19.89 -13.32
C LEU A 363 -11.39 -21.09 -12.41
N GLY A 364 -10.33 -21.82 -12.06
CA GLY A 364 -10.39 -22.95 -11.13
C GLY A 364 -10.78 -22.55 -9.70
N LEU A 365 -10.53 -21.30 -9.29
CA LEU A 365 -11.02 -20.75 -8.02
C LEU A 365 -12.47 -20.25 -8.11
N LEU A 366 -12.90 -19.82 -9.29
CA LEU A 366 -14.20 -19.20 -9.53
C LEU A 366 -15.31 -20.23 -9.83
N LEU A 367 -15.00 -21.26 -10.60
CA LEU A 367 -15.94 -22.24 -11.12
C LEU A 367 -15.58 -23.64 -10.65
N THR A 368 -16.51 -24.32 -9.98
CA THR A 368 -16.35 -25.74 -9.62
C THR A 368 -16.31 -26.58 -10.90
N ASP A 369 -15.37 -27.52 -11.01
CA ASP A 369 -15.21 -28.40 -12.18
C ASP A 369 -15.07 -27.65 -13.52
N PHE A 370 -14.34 -26.51 -13.53
CA PHE A 370 -14.09 -25.71 -14.73
C PHE A 370 -13.70 -26.54 -15.96
N TRP A 371 -12.93 -27.63 -15.81
CA TRP A 371 -12.56 -28.50 -16.93
C TRP A 371 -13.75 -29.10 -17.68
N ARG A 372 -14.83 -29.46 -16.98
CA ARG A 372 -16.06 -29.97 -17.61
C ARG A 372 -16.81 -28.85 -18.33
N ILE A 373 -16.87 -27.67 -17.70
CA ILE A 373 -17.49 -26.48 -18.29
C ILE A 373 -16.70 -26.04 -19.52
N HIS A 374 -15.38 -26.08 -19.47
CA HIS A 374 -14.51 -25.71 -20.59
C HIS A 374 -14.80 -26.56 -21.83
N GLN A 375 -14.99 -27.87 -21.65
CA GLN A 375 -15.38 -28.77 -22.73
C GLN A 375 -16.77 -28.45 -23.29
N SER A 376 -17.72 -28.04 -22.45
CA SER A 376 -19.08 -27.68 -22.90
C SER A 376 -19.18 -26.31 -23.58
N LEU A 377 -18.22 -25.42 -23.38
CA LEU A 377 -18.19 -24.09 -24.02
C LEU A 377 -17.76 -24.14 -25.50
N HIS A 378 -17.16 -25.24 -25.96
CA HIS A 378 -16.69 -25.36 -27.34
C HIS A 378 -17.84 -25.46 -28.35
N GLY A 379 -17.84 -24.58 -29.35
CA GLY A 379 -18.81 -24.61 -30.46
C GLY A 379 -20.21 -24.10 -30.13
N VAL A 380 -20.43 -23.64 -28.90
CA VAL A 380 -21.72 -23.13 -28.41
C VAL A 380 -21.84 -21.62 -28.69
N PRO A 381 -23.02 -21.08 -29.06
CA PRO A 381 -23.24 -19.64 -29.22
C PRO A 381 -22.98 -18.86 -27.92
N LEU A 382 -22.57 -17.59 -28.02
CA LEU A 382 -22.22 -16.76 -26.85
C LEU A 382 -23.34 -16.69 -25.81
N GLN A 383 -24.60 -16.60 -26.23
CA GLN A 383 -25.75 -16.53 -25.33
C GLN A 383 -25.91 -17.78 -24.46
N GLU A 384 -25.74 -18.96 -25.06
CA GLU A 384 -25.78 -20.23 -24.34
C GLU A 384 -24.57 -20.39 -23.41
N GLN A 385 -23.38 -19.95 -23.84
CA GLN A 385 -22.20 -19.90 -22.98
C GLN A 385 -22.44 -19.03 -21.74
N LEU A 386 -23.10 -17.88 -21.89
CA LEU A 386 -23.41 -16.99 -20.77
C LEU A 386 -24.37 -17.64 -19.76
N LEU A 387 -25.34 -18.42 -20.22
CA LEU A 387 -26.27 -19.15 -19.33
C LEU A 387 -25.53 -20.23 -18.53
N ILE A 388 -24.68 -21.02 -19.19
CA ILE A 388 -23.86 -22.06 -18.53
C ILE A 388 -22.95 -21.42 -17.48
N LEU A 389 -22.28 -20.32 -17.82
CA LEU A 389 -21.40 -19.62 -16.89
C LEU A 389 -22.16 -18.97 -15.73
N GLN A 390 -23.37 -18.45 -15.97
CA GLN A 390 -24.21 -17.89 -14.91
C GLN A 390 -24.63 -18.95 -13.89
N GLU A 391 -25.01 -20.15 -14.36
CA GLU A 391 -25.35 -21.27 -13.50
C GLU A 391 -24.13 -21.73 -12.69
N ALA A 392 -22.99 -21.92 -13.35
CA ALA A 392 -21.75 -22.33 -12.70
C ALA A 392 -21.24 -21.29 -11.67
N LEU A 393 -21.43 -20.00 -11.95
CA LEU A 393 -21.14 -18.93 -10.99
C LEU A 393 -22.05 -19.05 -9.78
N ASN A 394 -23.36 -19.28 -9.96
CA ASN A 394 -24.29 -19.40 -8.85
C ASN A 394 -23.99 -20.62 -7.96
N GLU A 395 -23.49 -21.72 -8.55
CA GLU A 395 -23.12 -22.96 -7.85
C GLU A 395 -21.70 -22.95 -7.23
N SER A 396 -20.92 -21.89 -7.42
CA SER A 396 -19.51 -21.87 -7.01
C SER A 396 -19.33 -22.16 -5.52
N SER A 397 -18.39 -23.02 -5.16
CA SER A 397 -18.14 -23.45 -3.78
C SER A 397 -17.41 -22.40 -2.90
N LEU A 398 -16.83 -21.33 -3.48
CA LEU A 398 -15.94 -20.39 -2.79
C LEU A 398 -16.29 -18.89 -2.98
N PRO A 399 -17.47 -18.41 -2.55
CA PRO A 399 -17.86 -17.00 -2.70
C PRO A 399 -16.89 -16.00 -2.05
N SER A 400 -16.19 -16.40 -0.98
CA SER A 400 -15.26 -15.54 -0.23
C SER A 400 -13.99 -15.16 -1.00
N LEU A 401 -13.62 -15.91 -2.04
CA LEU A 401 -12.45 -15.63 -2.87
C LEU A 401 -12.75 -14.71 -4.06
N ARG A 402 -14.02 -14.64 -4.51
CA ARG A 402 -14.44 -13.82 -5.65
C ARG A 402 -13.92 -12.38 -5.61
N PRO A 403 -13.96 -11.66 -4.47
CA PRO A 403 -13.48 -10.28 -4.45
C PRO A 403 -11.99 -10.14 -4.78
N TYR A 404 -11.15 -11.10 -4.34
CA TYR A 404 -9.74 -11.14 -4.69
C TYR A 404 -9.56 -11.43 -6.19
N ILE A 405 -10.30 -12.40 -6.73
CA ILE A 405 -10.22 -12.79 -8.15
C ILE A 405 -10.48 -11.59 -9.04
N TRP A 406 -11.52 -10.81 -8.74
CA TRP A 406 -11.87 -9.62 -9.51
C TRP A 406 -10.82 -8.52 -9.43
N ASP A 407 -10.24 -8.28 -8.26
CA ASP A 407 -9.16 -7.30 -8.11
C ASP A 407 -7.88 -7.72 -8.82
N ILE A 408 -7.52 -9.00 -8.74
CA ILE A 408 -6.35 -9.55 -9.44
C ILE A 408 -6.54 -9.39 -10.95
N LEU A 409 -7.70 -9.82 -11.47
CA LEU A 409 -8.04 -9.72 -12.88
C LEU A 409 -8.08 -8.26 -13.35
N GLY A 410 -8.71 -7.37 -12.57
CA GLY A 410 -8.74 -5.93 -12.83
C GLY A 410 -7.34 -5.31 -12.94
N GLY A 411 -6.47 -5.62 -11.99
CA GLY A 411 -5.07 -5.17 -12.00
C GLY A 411 -4.28 -5.68 -13.21
N LEU A 412 -4.46 -6.96 -13.56
CA LEU A 412 -3.83 -7.57 -14.74
C LEU A 412 -4.24 -6.87 -16.04
N VAL A 413 -5.54 -6.70 -16.27
CA VAL A 413 -6.05 -6.10 -17.52
C VAL A 413 -5.80 -4.60 -17.62
N ALA A 414 -5.76 -3.89 -16.49
CA ALA A 414 -5.42 -2.47 -16.43
C ALA A 414 -3.96 -2.20 -16.84
N ASN A 415 -3.08 -3.17 -16.58
CA ASN A 415 -1.64 -3.06 -16.82
C ASN A 415 -1.12 -3.91 -18.00
N SER A 416 -2.00 -4.57 -18.75
CA SER A 416 -1.64 -5.30 -19.96
C SER A 416 -0.94 -4.39 -20.98
N ALA A 417 0.00 -4.95 -21.72
CA ALA A 417 0.64 -4.24 -22.82
C ALA A 417 -0.38 -3.95 -23.95
N GLU A 418 -0.20 -2.86 -24.69
CA GLU A 418 -1.10 -2.47 -25.80
C GLU A 418 -1.16 -3.57 -26.89
N ASP A 419 -0.04 -4.25 -27.09
CA ASP A 419 0.22 -5.34 -28.04
C ASP A 419 0.02 -6.74 -27.44
N PHE A 420 -0.51 -6.84 -26.22
CA PHE A 420 -0.83 -8.14 -25.63
C PHE A 420 -1.83 -8.89 -26.52
N ALA A 421 -1.35 -10.01 -27.08
CA ALA A 421 -2.15 -10.97 -27.83
C ALA A 421 -1.95 -12.35 -27.18
N PRO A 422 -3.01 -13.01 -26.70
CA PRO A 422 -2.88 -14.37 -26.21
C PRO A 422 -2.45 -15.26 -27.40
N VAL A 423 -1.32 -15.95 -27.26
CA VAL A 423 -0.68 -16.70 -28.36
C VAL A 423 -1.32 -18.08 -28.53
N VAL A 424 -1.81 -18.67 -27.43
CA VAL A 424 -2.41 -20.01 -27.41
C VAL A 424 -3.94 -19.91 -27.39
N HIS A 425 -4.61 -20.77 -28.17
CA HIS A 425 -6.08 -20.79 -28.26
C HIS A 425 -6.77 -21.05 -26.91
N GLU A 426 -6.16 -21.86 -26.04
CA GLU A 426 -6.67 -22.12 -24.67
C GLU A 426 -6.70 -20.83 -23.84
N ASP A 427 -5.62 -20.04 -23.85
CA ASP A 427 -5.54 -18.77 -23.11
C ASP A 427 -6.62 -17.78 -23.55
N ILE A 428 -6.98 -17.81 -24.84
CA ILE A 428 -8.07 -16.97 -25.40
C ILE A 428 -9.42 -17.35 -24.80
N LEU A 429 -9.71 -18.65 -24.72
CA LEU A 429 -10.98 -19.15 -24.17
C LEU A 429 -11.07 -18.90 -22.67
N GLU A 430 -9.98 -19.13 -21.94
CA GLU A 430 -9.90 -18.84 -20.50
C GLU A 430 -10.15 -17.34 -20.23
N LEU A 431 -9.49 -16.45 -20.96
CA LEU A 431 -9.68 -15.01 -20.82
C LEU A 431 -11.12 -14.57 -21.17
N LYS A 432 -11.71 -15.13 -22.23
CA LYS A 432 -13.11 -14.85 -22.60
C LYS A 432 -14.08 -15.31 -21.51
N ALA A 433 -13.88 -16.49 -20.95
CA ALA A 433 -14.71 -17.00 -19.86
C ALA A 433 -14.61 -16.11 -18.61
N LEU A 434 -13.40 -15.64 -18.25
CA LEU A 434 -13.20 -14.69 -17.15
C LEU A 434 -13.92 -13.37 -17.38
N ILE A 435 -13.82 -12.81 -18.60
CA ILE A 435 -14.52 -11.57 -18.97
C ILE A 435 -16.04 -11.76 -18.88
N ALA A 436 -16.56 -12.87 -19.41
CA ALA A 436 -17.98 -13.20 -19.32
C ALA A 436 -18.46 -13.31 -17.87
N CYS A 437 -17.72 -14.02 -17.02
CA CYS A 437 -18.05 -14.14 -15.61
C CYS A 437 -18.04 -12.79 -14.89
N ALA A 438 -17.07 -11.93 -15.17
CA ALA A 438 -17.01 -10.59 -14.60
C ALA A 438 -18.20 -9.71 -15.05
N CYS A 439 -18.60 -9.78 -16.32
CA CYS A 439 -19.77 -9.07 -16.84
C CYS A 439 -21.09 -9.53 -16.19
N LEU A 440 -21.25 -10.83 -15.97
CA LEU A 440 -22.42 -11.39 -15.27
C LEU A 440 -22.47 -10.93 -13.80
N ALA A 441 -21.33 -11.02 -13.10
CA ALA A 441 -21.20 -10.52 -11.72
C ALA A 441 -21.42 -9.00 -11.62
N PHE A 442 -21.06 -8.24 -12.65
CA PHE A 442 -21.36 -6.80 -12.75
C PHE A 442 -22.87 -6.54 -12.81
N THR A 443 -23.64 -7.25 -13.63
CA THR A 443 -25.10 -7.08 -13.65
C THR A 443 -25.76 -7.48 -12.33
N GLU A 444 -25.26 -8.53 -11.68
CA GLU A 444 -25.71 -8.94 -10.35
C GLU A 444 -25.46 -7.83 -9.31
N SER A 445 -24.33 -7.13 -9.41
CA SER A 445 -23.99 -6.02 -8.51
C SER A 445 -24.96 -4.84 -8.60
N ILE A 446 -25.47 -4.52 -9.80
CA ILE A 446 -26.48 -3.46 -10.01
C ILE A 446 -27.80 -3.88 -9.37
N ASN A 447 -28.21 -5.13 -9.58
CA ASN A 447 -29.44 -5.67 -8.97
C ASN A 447 -29.36 -5.67 -7.45
N MET A 448 -28.22 -6.08 -6.88
CA MET A 448 -27.98 -6.00 -5.44
C MET A 448 -28.05 -4.56 -4.93
N ALA A 449 -27.40 -3.60 -5.61
CA ALA A 449 -27.45 -2.19 -5.22
C ALA A 449 -28.90 -1.65 -5.19
N ARG A 450 -29.72 -2.05 -6.18
CA ARG A 450 -31.14 -1.71 -6.24
C ARG A 450 -31.95 -2.31 -5.08
N GLN A 451 -31.64 -3.54 -4.68
CA GLN A 451 -32.34 -4.26 -3.59
C GLN A 451 -31.90 -3.85 -2.18
N ILE A 452 -30.72 -3.26 -2.00
CA ILE A 452 -30.23 -2.77 -0.69
C ILE A 452 -31.12 -1.64 -0.13
N SER A 453 -31.91 -0.97 -0.97
CA SER A 453 -32.96 -0.06 -0.50
C SER A 453 -34.10 -0.77 0.26
N GLN A 454 -34.15 -2.12 0.23
CA GLN A 454 -35.27 -2.95 0.73
C GLN A 454 -34.87 -4.03 1.76
N SER A 455 -33.61 -4.45 1.95
CA SER A 455 -33.21 -5.42 3.01
C SER A 455 -31.70 -5.50 3.36
N LYS A 456 -31.35 -6.28 4.40
CA LYS A 456 -30.06 -6.31 5.16
C LYS A 456 -28.77 -6.61 4.35
N ILE A 457 -27.70 -5.95 4.80
CA ILE A 457 -26.31 -5.75 4.28
C ILE A 457 -25.46 -7.03 4.05
N THR A 458 -25.96 -8.24 4.27
CA THR A 458 -25.06 -9.42 4.39
C THR A 458 -24.54 -10.01 3.08
N ASN A 459 -25.11 -9.67 1.92
CA ASN A 459 -24.68 -10.20 0.60
C ASN A 459 -23.83 -9.22 -0.23
N THR A 460 -23.42 -8.08 0.32
CA THR A 460 -22.71 -7.00 -0.41
C THR A 460 -21.21 -7.28 -0.66
N ILE A 461 -20.73 -8.47 -0.32
CA ILE A 461 -19.30 -8.81 -0.30
C ILE A 461 -18.87 -9.31 -1.69
N GLY A 462 -18.33 -8.42 -2.52
CA GLY A 462 -17.68 -8.76 -3.81
C GLY A 462 -18.26 -8.08 -5.06
N SER A 463 -19.42 -7.44 -4.93
CA SER A 463 -20.13 -6.71 -6.00
C SER A 463 -19.36 -5.50 -6.52
N GLU A 464 -18.63 -4.80 -5.65
CA GLU A 464 -17.84 -3.63 -6.00
C GLU A 464 -16.56 -3.98 -6.77
N SER A 465 -15.86 -5.03 -6.34
CA SER A 465 -14.66 -5.53 -7.02
C SER A 465 -14.96 -6.05 -8.43
N ALA A 466 -16.10 -6.74 -8.62
CA ALA A 466 -16.54 -7.19 -9.95
C ALA A 466 -16.79 -6.01 -10.89
N SER A 467 -17.54 -5.00 -10.40
CA SER A 467 -17.83 -3.79 -11.16
C SER A 467 -16.57 -3.04 -11.57
N ARG A 468 -15.62 -2.88 -10.64
CA ARG A 468 -14.33 -2.26 -10.93
C ARG A 468 -13.53 -3.06 -11.97
N ALA A 469 -13.51 -4.39 -11.85
CA ALA A 469 -12.81 -5.23 -12.82
C ALA A 469 -13.36 -5.04 -14.23
N VAL A 470 -14.70 -5.02 -14.41
CA VAL A 470 -15.33 -4.75 -15.71
C VAL A 470 -14.97 -3.35 -16.22
N LEU A 471 -14.97 -2.33 -15.36
CA LEU A 471 -14.54 -0.97 -15.73
C LEU A 471 -13.10 -0.97 -16.26
N MET A 472 -12.19 -1.64 -15.56
CA MET A 472 -10.78 -1.76 -15.98
C MET A 472 -10.63 -2.54 -17.29
N MET A 473 -11.47 -3.55 -17.55
CA MET A 473 -11.46 -4.31 -18.80
C MET A 473 -11.92 -3.45 -19.98
N VAL A 474 -13.05 -2.73 -19.86
CA VAL A 474 -13.60 -1.96 -20.99
C VAL A 474 -12.74 -0.76 -21.37
N TYR A 475 -11.95 -0.23 -20.42
CA TYR A 475 -10.94 0.82 -20.64
C TYR A 475 -9.50 0.27 -20.67
N SER A 476 -9.31 -1.04 -20.84
CA SER A 476 -7.97 -1.64 -20.88
C SER A 476 -7.13 -1.04 -22.02
N PRO A 477 -5.82 -0.80 -21.80
CA PRO A 477 -4.90 -0.41 -22.87
C PRO A 477 -4.78 -1.47 -23.97
N CYS A 478 -5.03 -2.75 -23.66
CA CYS A 478 -5.06 -3.82 -24.64
C CYS A 478 -6.36 -3.76 -25.44
N LYS A 479 -6.26 -3.44 -26.74
CA LYS A 479 -7.42 -3.32 -27.63
C LYS A 479 -8.24 -4.61 -27.72
N TYR A 480 -7.57 -5.77 -27.69
CA TYR A 480 -8.24 -7.07 -27.70
C TYR A 480 -9.13 -7.24 -26.47
N ILE A 481 -8.59 -7.07 -25.26
CA ILE A 481 -9.35 -7.17 -24.01
C ILE A 481 -10.52 -6.18 -24.00
N ALA A 482 -10.24 -4.91 -24.30
CA ALA A 482 -11.26 -3.85 -24.28
C ALA A 482 -12.39 -4.08 -25.30
N SER A 483 -12.09 -4.63 -26.48
CA SER A 483 -13.12 -4.97 -27.48
C SER A 483 -13.95 -6.18 -27.07
N GLN A 484 -13.32 -7.25 -26.58
CA GLN A 484 -14.02 -8.44 -26.09
C GLN A 484 -14.93 -8.10 -24.89
N ALA A 485 -14.41 -7.34 -23.92
CA ALA A 485 -15.18 -6.91 -22.76
C ALA A 485 -16.39 -6.07 -23.15
N ARG A 486 -16.24 -5.10 -24.06
CA ARG A 486 -17.37 -4.30 -24.55
C ARG A 486 -18.40 -5.15 -25.32
N SER A 487 -17.95 -6.10 -26.13
CA SER A 487 -18.84 -7.01 -26.85
C SER A 487 -19.66 -7.88 -25.91
N ILE A 488 -19.00 -8.56 -24.96
CA ILE A 488 -19.64 -9.46 -24.01
C ILE A 488 -20.55 -8.68 -23.05
N LEU A 489 -20.10 -7.53 -22.53
CA LEU A 489 -20.91 -6.67 -21.68
C LEU A 489 -22.19 -6.20 -22.40
N SER A 490 -22.09 -5.83 -23.69
CA SER A 490 -23.26 -5.45 -24.46
C SER A 490 -24.26 -6.60 -24.60
N GLU A 491 -23.79 -7.84 -24.69
CA GLU A 491 -24.66 -9.02 -24.77
C GLU A 491 -25.36 -9.29 -23.44
N VAL A 492 -24.61 -9.26 -22.34
CA VAL A 492 -25.16 -9.42 -20.97
C VAL A 492 -26.21 -8.34 -20.67
N LEU A 493 -25.99 -7.10 -21.12
CA LEU A 493 -26.92 -5.99 -20.93
C LEU A 493 -28.14 -6.00 -21.87
N ASN A 494 -28.20 -6.86 -22.89
CA ASN A 494 -29.33 -6.88 -23.83
C ASN A 494 -30.66 -7.26 -23.15
N LEU A 495 -30.61 -8.02 -22.04
CA LEU A 495 -31.80 -8.47 -21.31
C LEU A 495 -32.46 -7.30 -20.52
N ASP A 496 -31.74 -6.72 -19.57
CA ASP A 496 -32.28 -5.72 -18.62
C ASP A 496 -31.57 -4.37 -18.63
N GLY A 497 -30.53 -4.20 -19.44
CA GLY A 497 -29.61 -3.07 -19.33
C GLY A 497 -30.27 -1.70 -19.49
N LYS A 498 -31.39 -1.60 -20.22
CA LYS A 498 -32.17 -0.36 -20.37
C LYS A 498 -32.84 0.06 -19.06
N ASN A 499 -33.41 -0.91 -18.33
CA ASN A 499 -34.12 -0.68 -17.07
C ASN A 499 -33.18 -0.16 -15.98
N TYR A 500 -31.89 -0.48 -16.07
CA TYR A 500 -30.90 -0.02 -15.12
C TYR A 500 -30.54 1.46 -15.28
N ILE A 501 -30.58 2.02 -16.51
CA ILE A 501 -30.14 3.42 -16.74
C ILE A 501 -30.93 4.41 -15.89
N GLU A 502 -32.25 4.27 -15.87
CA GLU A 502 -33.13 5.14 -15.08
C GLU A 502 -32.79 5.07 -13.59
N TYR A 503 -32.61 3.87 -13.05
CA TYR A 503 -32.18 3.66 -11.67
C TYR A 503 -30.82 4.32 -11.36
N LEU A 504 -29.83 4.14 -12.25
CA LEU A 504 -28.48 4.66 -12.07
C LEU A 504 -28.48 6.20 -12.03
N VAL A 505 -29.19 6.84 -12.96
CA VAL A 505 -29.30 8.30 -13.05
C VAL A 505 -30.09 8.86 -11.86
N ASN A 506 -31.23 8.25 -11.50
CA ASN A 506 -32.03 8.68 -10.37
C ASN A 506 -31.25 8.61 -9.04
N THR A 507 -30.45 7.56 -8.85
CA THR A 507 -29.57 7.44 -7.66
C THR A 507 -28.61 8.63 -7.52
N LEU A 508 -28.08 9.18 -8.62
CA LEU A 508 -27.22 10.37 -8.58
C LEU A 508 -28.00 11.66 -8.31
N ASN A 509 -29.19 11.78 -8.89
CA ASN A 509 -30.09 12.93 -8.66
C ASN A 509 -30.55 13.02 -7.21
N ASP A 510 -30.88 11.87 -6.59
CA ASP A 510 -31.26 11.79 -5.17
C ASP A 510 -30.10 12.17 -4.24
N THR A 511 -28.86 11.89 -4.65
CA THR A 511 -27.66 12.21 -3.86
C THR A 511 -27.28 13.70 -3.94
N SER A 512 -27.60 14.37 -5.05
CA SER A 512 -27.31 15.79 -5.28
C SER A 512 -28.39 16.73 -4.72
N CYS A 513 -29.61 16.22 -4.46
CA CYS A 513 -30.68 16.97 -3.80
C CYS A 513 -30.48 17.04 -2.26
N ARG A 514 -30.68 18.23 -1.67
CA ARG A 514 -30.41 18.58 -0.25
C ARG A 514 -31.17 17.79 0.83
N ASN A 515 -31.98 16.78 0.50
CA ASN A 515 -32.84 16.10 1.47
C ASN A 515 -32.08 14.96 2.19
N LYS A 516 -31.69 15.20 3.45
CA LYS A 516 -30.94 14.25 4.31
C LYS A 516 -31.66 12.93 4.60
N VAL A 517 -32.96 12.81 4.30
CA VAL A 517 -33.82 11.69 4.74
C VAL A 517 -33.84 10.51 3.75
N LEU A 518 -33.57 10.73 2.45
CA LEU A 518 -33.60 9.69 1.40
C LEU A 518 -32.24 9.50 0.67
N ARG A 519 -31.12 9.81 1.31
CA ARG A 519 -29.81 9.72 0.64
C ARG A 519 -29.42 8.25 0.38
N PRO A 520 -29.09 7.87 -0.87
CA PRO A 520 -28.55 6.54 -1.17
C PRO A 520 -27.29 6.24 -0.34
N GLY A 521 -27.08 4.96 -0.02
CA GLY A 521 -25.87 4.54 0.68
C GLY A 521 -24.62 4.78 -0.18
N ASN A 522 -23.47 5.09 0.44
CA ASN A 522 -22.20 5.29 -0.27
C ASN A 522 -21.84 4.16 -1.24
N PHE A 523 -22.20 2.92 -0.89
CA PHE A 523 -22.04 1.76 -1.75
C PHE A 523 -22.88 1.85 -3.05
N GLN A 524 -24.15 2.24 -2.95
CA GLN A 524 -25.03 2.40 -4.13
C GLN A 524 -24.51 3.48 -5.06
N VAL A 525 -24.06 4.62 -4.52
CA VAL A 525 -23.46 5.69 -5.32
C VAL A 525 -22.24 5.20 -6.10
N VAL A 526 -21.33 4.48 -5.45
CA VAL A 526 -20.11 3.95 -6.10
C VAL A 526 -20.46 2.95 -7.20
N ILE A 527 -21.35 1.99 -6.96
CA ILE A 527 -21.81 1.04 -7.99
C ILE A 527 -22.46 1.80 -9.15
N SER A 528 -23.29 2.81 -8.87
CA SER A 528 -23.95 3.58 -9.91
C SER A 528 -22.96 4.35 -10.79
N LEU A 529 -21.95 4.98 -10.19
CA LEU A 529 -20.90 5.71 -10.92
C LEU A 529 -20.04 4.78 -11.78
N ILE A 530 -19.60 3.64 -11.24
CA ILE A 530 -18.83 2.63 -12.02
C ILE A 530 -19.69 2.13 -13.19
N SER A 531 -20.96 1.82 -12.93
CA SER A 531 -21.88 1.32 -13.95
C SER A 531 -22.11 2.34 -15.06
N LEU A 532 -22.31 3.62 -14.71
CA LEU A 532 -22.43 4.69 -15.70
C LEU A 532 -21.16 4.84 -16.55
N ALA A 533 -19.97 4.70 -15.96
CA ALA A 533 -18.72 4.72 -16.71
C ALA A 533 -18.59 3.53 -17.68
N CYS A 534 -19.02 2.32 -17.27
CA CYS A 534 -19.10 1.16 -18.15
C CYS A 534 -20.11 1.36 -19.29
N TYR A 535 -21.30 1.88 -18.99
CA TYR A 535 -22.33 2.19 -20.00
C TYR A 535 -21.85 3.26 -20.98
N ALA A 536 -21.16 4.29 -20.48
CA ALA A 536 -20.55 5.34 -21.29
C ALA A 536 -19.50 4.79 -22.26
N SER A 537 -18.89 3.64 -21.99
CA SER A 537 -17.95 2.98 -22.92
C SER A 537 -18.66 2.33 -24.13
N LEU A 538 -19.92 1.92 -23.99
CA LEU A 538 -20.68 1.18 -25.02
C LEU A 538 -21.43 2.12 -25.97
N PRO A 539 -21.34 2.00 -27.30
CA PRO A 539 -21.97 2.95 -28.23
C PRO A 539 -23.48 3.13 -28.04
N ARG A 540 -24.23 2.02 -28.01
CA ARG A 540 -25.70 2.00 -27.84
C ARG A 540 -26.12 2.59 -26.49
N TYR A 541 -25.55 2.08 -25.40
CA TYR A 541 -25.94 2.47 -24.05
C TYR A 541 -25.44 3.86 -23.66
N GLY A 542 -24.28 4.29 -24.15
CA GLY A 542 -23.78 5.64 -23.93
C GLY A 542 -24.74 6.70 -24.46
N LYS A 543 -25.32 6.50 -25.66
CA LYS A 543 -26.37 7.36 -26.20
C LYS A 543 -27.62 7.36 -25.31
N MET A 544 -28.03 6.19 -24.81
CA MET A 544 -29.17 6.12 -23.90
C MET A 544 -28.94 6.84 -22.58
N VAL A 545 -27.73 6.76 -21.98
CA VAL A 545 -27.38 7.51 -20.76
C VAL A 545 -27.53 9.02 -20.98
N ILE A 546 -27.14 9.49 -22.16
CA ILE A 546 -27.27 10.89 -22.57
C ILE A 546 -28.74 11.28 -22.71
N ASP A 547 -29.54 10.46 -23.40
CA ASP A 547 -30.97 10.70 -23.61
C ASP A 547 -31.74 10.78 -22.27
N HIS A 548 -31.24 10.09 -21.23
CA HIS A 548 -31.77 10.12 -19.86
C HIS A 548 -31.12 11.20 -18.97
N GLN A 549 -30.51 12.24 -19.56
CA GLN A 549 -29.87 13.36 -18.84
C GLN A 549 -28.68 12.96 -17.94
N GLY A 550 -28.08 11.79 -18.14
CA GLY A 550 -27.00 11.29 -17.29
C GLY A 550 -25.76 12.21 -17.24
N MET A 551 -25.45 12.92 -18.32
CA MET A 551 -24.36 13.90 -18.34
C MET A 551 -24.63 15.09 -17.40
N GLN A 552 -25.87 15.59 -17.39
CA GLN A 552 -26.29 16.66 -16.49
C GLN A 552 -26.24 16.20 -15.03
N SER A 553 -26.74 15.00 -14.74
CA SER A 553 -26.66 14.41 -13.39
C SER A 553 -25.23 14.25 -12.89
N LEU A 554 -24.29 13.83 -13.75
CA LEU A 554 -22.87 13.71 -13.40
C LEU A 554 -22.23 15.08 -13.11
N LEU A 555 -22.50 16.10 -13.91
CA LEU A 555 -21.98 17.46 -13.69
C LEU A 555 -22.51 18.05 -12.37
N ILE A 556 -23.81 17.92 -12.12
CA ILE A 556 -24.42 18.34 -10.85
C ILE A 556 -23.78 17.60 -9.68
N PHE A 557 -23.58 16.28 -9.81
CA PHE A 557 -22.94 15.47 -8.78
C PHE A 557 -21.51 15.94 -8.47
N VAL A 558 -20.67 16.18 -9.50
CA VAL A 558 -19.30 16.69 -9.33
C VAL A 558 -19.30 18.02 -8.58
N LYS A 559 -20.15 18.97 -8.99
CA LYS A 559 -20.28 20.28 -8.34
C LYS A 559 -20.73 20.17 -6.88
N CYS A 560 -21.71 19.31 -6.60
CA CYS A 560 -22.15 19.01 -5.23
C CYS A 560 -21.04 18.38 -4.39
N TRP A 561 -20.25 17.48 -4.98
CA TRP A 561 -19.14 16.82 -4.30
C TRP A 561 -18.02 17.82 -3.99
N LEU A 562 -17.66 18.72 -4.91
CA LEU A 562 -16.65 19.77 -4.66
C LEU A 562 -17.07 20.71 -3.53
N SER A 563 -18.37 20.99 -3.42
CA SER A 563 -18.91 21.81 -2.33
C SER A 563 -18.94 21.09 -0.98
N ASN A 564 -19.03 19.74 -0.98
CA ASN A 564 -19.13 18.93 0.23
C ASN A 564 -18.53 17.53 -0.01
N PRO A 565 -17.20 17.38 0.07
CA PRO A 565 -16.52 16.16 -0.33
C PRO A 565 -16.79 15.02 0.65
N VAL A 566 -17.08 13.83 0.11
CA VAL A 566 -17.27 12.60 0.89
C VAL A 566 -16.09 11.68 0.64
N TYR A 567 -15.20 11.58 1.62
CA TYR A 567 -13.99 10.77 1.57
C TYR A 567 -14.27 9.34 2.03
N ILE A 568 -14.05 8.34 1.17
CA ILE A 568 -14.32 6.93 1.45
C ILE A 568 -13.09 6.10 1.13
N LYS A 569 -12.58 5.38 2.14
CA LYS A 569 -11.54 4.37 1.91
C LYS A 569 -12.16 3.14 1.26
N ARG A 570 -11.48 2.59 0.24
CA ARG A 570 -11.90 1.36 -0.44
C ARG A 570 -12.13 0.19 0.52
N SER A 571 -11.30 0.05 1.54
CA SER A 571 -11.41 -1.01 2.57
C SER A 571 -12.78 -1.02 3.26
N ASN A 572 -13.47 0.12 3.34
CA ASN A 572 -14.81 0.22 3.91
C ASN A 572 -15.89 -0.45 3.03
N LEU A 573 -15.65 -0.53 1.71
CA LEU A 573 -16.55 -1.15 0.73
C LEU A 573 -16.11 -2.59 0.37
N ALA A 574 -14.80 -2.84 0.47
CA ALA A 574 -14.13 -4.08 0.08
C ALA A 574 -13.40 -4.68 1.30
N PRO A 575 -14.10 -5.45 2.15
CA PRO A 575 -13.56 -5.93 3.42
C PRO A 575 -12.40 -6.92 3.24
N HIS A 576 -12.28 -7.56 2.08
CA HIS A 576 -11.16 -8.46 1.76
C HIS A 576 -9.81 -7.73 1.65
N LEU A 577 -9.81 -6.41 1.50
CA LEU A 577 -8.61 -5.57 1.52
C LEU A 577 -8.15 -5.22 2.94
N HIS A 578 -8.99 -5.45 3.97
CA HIS A 578 -8.54 -5.31 5.35
C HIS A 578 -7.55 -6.42 5.68
N ASN A 579 -6.33 -6.02 6.00
CA ASN A 579 -5.26 -6.91 6.40
C ASN A 579 -4.80 -6.54 7.82
N SER A 580 -4.69 -7.52 8.72
CA SER A 580 -4.18 -7.27 10.08
C SER A 580 -2.77 -6.69 10.08
N TYR A 581 -1.99 -6.94 9.03
CA TYR A 581 -0.68 -6.33 8.84
C TYR A 581 -0.76 -4.82 8.59
N SER A 582 -1.70 -4.35 7.76
CA SER A 582 -1.76 -2.94 7.33
C SER A 582 -2.06 -1.98 8.48
N GLU A 583 -2.76 -2.43 9.52
CA GLU A 583 -3.02 -1.67 10.74
C GLU A 583 -1.78 -1.47 11.62
N ARG A 584 -0.76 -2.34 11.47
CA ARG A 584 0.46 -2.35 12.28
C ARG A 584 1.66 -1.75 11.55
N VAL A 585 1.48 -1.27 10.32
CA VAL A 585 2.54 -0.68 9.49
C VAL A 585 3.00 0.68 10.04
N CYS A 586 4.29 1.00 9.96
CA CYS A 586 4.82 2.33 10.32
C CYS A 586 5.88 2.83 9.32
N CYS A 587 6.20 4.13 9.35
CA CYS A 587 7.23 4.76 8.52
C CYS A 587 7.06 4.50 7.01
N HIS A 588 5.82 4.40 6.54
CA HIS A 588 5.50 4.36 5.13
C HIS A 588 4.92 5.70 4.72
N PRO A 589 5.47 6.38 3.71
CA PRO A 589 4.74 7.47 3.08
C PRO A 589 3.45 6.83 2.54
N CYS A 590 2.29 7.30 3.00
CA CYS A 590 1.02 6.84 2.47
C CYS A 590 0.95 7.32 1.02
N VAL A 591 1.46 6.52 0.08
CA VAL A 591 1.11 6.67 -1.32
C VAL A 591 -0.32 6.19 -1.39
N GLU A 592 -1.27 7.12 -1.29
CA GLU A 592 -2.68 6.79 -1.49
C GLU A 592 -2.81 6.11 -2.87
N ASP A 593 -3.58 5.02 -2.94
CA ASP A 593 -3.89 4.33 -4.21
C ASP A 593 -4.37 5.37 -5.24
N TRP A 594 -4.39 5.01 -6.53
CA TRP A 594 -4.75 5.95 -7.60
C TRP A 594 -6.09 6.70 -7.35
N GLU A 595 -7.04 6.02 -6.73
CA GLU A 595 -8.36 6.52 -6.32
C GLU A 595 -8.30 7.22 -4.95
N GLY A 596 -7.42 6.75 -4.05
CA GLY A 596 -7.32 7.08 -2.64
C GLY A 596 -8.67 7.16 -1.95
N LYS A 597 -8.96 8.28 -1.28
CA LYS A 597 -10.26 8.51 -0.62
C LYS A 597 -11.30 9.19 -1.52
N ASP A 598 -10.91 9.57 -2.73
CA ASP A 598 -11.72 10.38 -3.68
C ASP A 598 -12.45 9.52 -4.71
N MET A 599 -12.81 8.29 -4.34
CA MET A 599 -13.32 7.27 -5.25
C MET A 599 -14.60 7.69 -6.00
N GLN A 600 -15.52 8.38 -5.32
CA GLN A 600 -16.74 8.92 -5.94
C GLN A 600 -16.41 9.99 -6.99
N LEU A 601 -15.49 10.90 -6.69
CA LEU A 601 -15.05 11.90 -7.64
C LEU A 601 -14.40 11.24 -8.86
N LEU A 602 -13.49 10.27 -8.65
CA LEU A 602 -12.85 9.53 -9.73
C LEU A 602 -13.87 8.91 -10.70
N PHE A 603 -14.79 8.09 -10.20
CA PHE A 603 -15.72 7.38 -11.08
C PHE A 603 -16.74 8.31 -11.75
N SER A 604 -17.10 9.43 -11.11
CA SER A 604 -17.91 10.47 -11.75
C SER A 604 -17.20 11.14 -12.93
N LEU A 605 -15.93 11.49 -12.76
CA LEU A 605 -15.11 12.09 -13.83
C LEU A 605 -14.82 11.06 -14.93
N TRP A 606 -14.63 9.79 -14.58
CA TRP A 606 -14.43 8.72 -15.55
C TRP A 606 -15.68 8.53 -16.43
N ALA A 607 -16.87 8.48 -15.81
CA ALA A 607 -18.13 8.41 -16.56
C ALA A 607 -18.32 9.63 -17.47
N LEU A 608 -18.07 10.84 -16.94
CA LEU A 608 -18.17 12.09 -17.70
C LEU A 608 -17.19 12.12 -18.88
N ALA A 609 -15.95 11.69 -18.68
CA ALA A 609 -14.92 11.57 -19.71
C ALA A 609 -15.36 10.66 -20.88
N GLY A 610 -15.97 9.50 -20.56
CA GLY A 610 -16.49 8.58 -21.57
C GLY A 610 -17.60 9.19 -22.43
N LEU A 611 -18.47 10.02 -21.83
CA LEU A 611 -19.54 10.72 -22.53
C LEU A 611 -19.01 11.90 -23.37
N VAL A 612 -18.11 12.71 -22.80
CA VAL A 612 -17.45 13.86 -23.45
C VAL A 612 -16.69 13.41 -24.71
N HIS A 613 -15.93 12.32 -24.61
CA HIS A 613 -15.17 11.79 -25.74
C HIS A 613 -16.05 11.45 -26.95
N LYS A 614 -17.22 10.84 -26.70
CA LYS A 614 -18.19 10.50 -27.75
C LYS A 614 -18.83 11.74 -28.37
N PHE A 615 -19.15 12.73 -27.55
CA PHE A 615 -19.77 13.97 -28.04
C PHE A 615 -18.81 14.85 -28.81
N ALA A 616 -17.55 14.98 -28.39
CA ALA A 616 -16.57 15.80 -29.10
C ALA A 616 -16.30 15.30 -30.54
N SER A 617 -16.58 14.02 -30.82
CA SER A 617 -16.48 13.45 -32.17
C SER A 617 -17.64 13.83 -33.11
N HIS A 618 -18.76 14.32 -32.56
CA HIS A 618 -19.91 14.80 -33.31
C HIS A 618 -19.94 16.34 -33.19
N ALA A 619 -19.74 17.04 -34.31
CA ALA A 619 -19.67 18.51 -34.33
C ALA A 619 -20.83 19.16 -33.56
N GLY A 620 -20.55 19.70 -32.36
CA GLY A 620 -21.56 20.35 -31.51
C GLY A 620 -21.43 20.02 -30.02
N PHE A 621 -20.25 20.19 -29.44
CA PHE A 621 -19.96 19.91 -28.03
C PHE A 621 -20.85 20.71 -27.03
N LEU A 622 -21.40 21.87 -27.42
CA LEU A 622 -22.09 22.79 -26.49
C LEU A 622 -23.41 23.41 -26.99
N LYS A 623 -23.95 23.00 -28.14
CA LYS A 623 -25.28 23.49 -28.58
C LYS A 623 -26.44 22.59 -28.15
N VAL A 624 -26.16 21.42 -27.58
CA VAL A 624 -27.20 20.49 -27.13
C VAL A 624 -27.49 20.71 -25.64
N LYS A 625 -28.46 21.58 -25.36
CA LYS A 625 -29.35 21.55 -24.17
C LYS A 625 -28.72 21.48 -22.76
N LEU A 626 -27.48 21.92 -22.53
CA LEU A 626 -26.95 22.07 -21.18
C LEU A 626 -27.05 23.54 -20.75
N GLU A 627 -27.87 23.83 -19.73
CA GLU A 627 -27.90 25.12 -19.01
C GLU A 627 -26.64 25.30 -18.13
N PHE A 628 -25.45 24.99 -18.65
CA PHE A 628 -24.21 25.13 -17.92
C PHE A 628 -23.25 26.09 -18.62
N ASP A 629 -22.70 27.01 -17.84
CA ASP A 629 -21.63 27.90 -18.26
C ASP A 629 -20.33 27.10 -18.43
N GLU A 630 -19.84 27.02 -19.67
CA GLU A 630 -18.57 26.36 -20.02
C GLU A 630 -17.42 26.85 -19.14
N SER A 631 -17.37 28.15 -18.84
CA SER A 631 -16.33 28.75 -18.02
C SER A 631 -16.38 28.30 -16.56
N GLN A 632 -17.57 27.92 -16.06
CA GLN A 632 -17.72 27.37 -14.73
C GLN A 632 -17.19 25.93 -14.67
N ILE A 633 -17.52 25.08 -15.64
CA ILE A 633 -17.05 23.68 -15.68
C ILE A 633 -15.52 23.65 -15.78
N VAL A 634 -14.93 24.47 -16.64
CA VAL A 634 -13.48 24.57 -16.78
C VAL A 634 -12.82 24.93 -15.45
N ARG A 635 -13.36 25.94 -14.72
CA ARG A 635 -12.83 26.35 -13.41
C ARG A 635 -12.90 25.23 -12.37
N GLU A 636 -14.03 24.51 -12.29
CA GLU A 636 -14.22 23.40 -11.35
C GLU A 636 -13.23 22.24 -11.64
N LEU A 637 -12.98 21.93 -12.91
CA LEU A 637 -12.00 20.91 -13.33
C LEU A 637 -10.55 21.34 -13.08
N GLU A 638 -10.21 22.61 -13.35
CA GLU A 638 -8.88 23.15 -13.02
C GLU A 638 -8.62 23.11 -11.51
N GLU A 639 -9.64 23.36 -10.69
CA GLU A 639 -9.55 23.26 -9.23
C GLU A 639 -9.21 21.84 -8.79
N ILE A 640 -9.85 20.82 -9.37
CA ILE A 640 -9.53 19.40 -9.12
C ILE A 640 -8.06 19.12 -9.45
N CYS A 641 -7.55 19.64 -10.56
CA CYS A 641 -6.16 19.45 -10.98
C CYS A 641 -5.12 20.12 -10.05
N ILE A 642 -5.49 21.21 -9.37
CA ILE A 642 -4.64 21.98 -8.43
C ILE A 642 -4.71 21.41 -7.00
N ASN A 643 -5.90 20.98 -6.56
CA ASN A 643 -6.16 20.52 -5.20
C ASN A 643 -5.34 19.26 -4.85
N HIS A 644 -5.24 18.97 -3.54
CA HIS A 644 -4.60 17.75 -3.01
C HIS A 644 -5.45 16.48 -3.23
N SER A 645 -6.22 16.43 -4.32
CA SER A 645 -6.96 15.25 -4.72
C SER A 645 -5.99 14.14 -5.15
N THR A 646 -6.47 12.90 -5.07
CA THR A 646 -5.70 11.72 -5.43
C THR A 646 -5.37 11.72 -6.93
N PRO A 647 -4.39 10.91 -7.39
CA PRO A 647 -3.89 11.09 -8.75
C PRO A 647 -4.92 10.77 -9.86
N GLY A 648 -5.85 9.85 -9.62
CA GLY A 648 -6.88 9.45 -10.58
C GLY A 648 -7.84 10.57 -10.98
N PRO A 649 -8.54 11.22 -10.02
CA PRO A 649 -9.39 12.38 -10.30
C PRO A 649 -8.69 13.48 -11.10
N ARG A 650 -7.43 13.79 -10.78
CA ARG A 650 -6.63 14.79 -11.49
C ARG A 650 -6.39 14.40 -12.94
N TRP A 651 -6.05 13.14 -13.20
CA TRP A 651 -5.87 12.63 -14.56
C TRP A 651 -7.16 12.70 -15.39
N TYR A 652 -8.30 12.32 -14.82
CA TYR A 652 -9.58 12.40 -15.54
C TYR A 652 -10.07 13.84 -15.74
N ALA A 653 -9.83 14.73 -14.77
CA ALA A 653 -10.10 16.16 -14.94
C ALA A 653 -9.24 16.76 -16.06
N ALA A 654 -7.93 16.47 -16.08
CA ALA A 654 -7.03 16.90 -17.16
C ALA A 654 -7.43 16.31 -18.52
N TYR A 655 -7.90 15.06 -18.56
CA TYR A 655 -8.41 14.44 -19.77
C TYR A 655 -9.66 15.16 -20.30
N ILE A 656 -10.63 15.48 -19.43
CA ILE A 656 -11.82 16.25 -19.83
C ILE A 656 -11.40 17.64 -20.32
N LEU A 657 -10.51 18.34 -19.60
CA LEU A 657 -9.95 19.65 -19.98
C LEU A 657 -9.26 19.65 -21.35
N SER A 658 -8.68 18.52 -21.77
CA SER A 658 -8.05 18.38 -23.09
C SER A 658 -9.03 18.53 -24.27
N HIS A 659 -10.34 18.33 -24.02
CA HIS A 659 -11.40 18.62 -24.99
C HIS A 659 -11.75 20.11 -25.05
N PHE A 660 -11.35 20.91 -24.04
CA PHE A 660 -11.47 22.37 -24.00
C PHE A 660 -10.15 23.08 -24.39
N GLY A 661 -9.17 22.33 -24.91
CA GLY A 661 -7.87 22.87 -25.33
C GLY A 661 -6.90 23.17 -24.18
N ILE A 662 -7.17 22.68 -22.96
CA ILE A 662 -6.28 22.84 -21.80
C ILE A 662 -5.59 21.50 -21.52
N TYR A 663 -4.26 21.51 -21.46
CA TYR A 663 -3.44 20.29 -21.34
C TYR A 663 -2.45 20.42 -20.19
N GLY A 664 -2.39 19.42 -19.31
CA GLY A 664 -1.44 19.36 -18.20
C GLY A 664 -2.04 19.63 -16.82
N PHE A 665 -1.17 19.84 -15.84
CA PHE A 665 -1.52 19.96 -14.43
C PHE A 665 -1.03 21.30 -13.90
N PRO A 666 -1.95 22.23 -13.55
CA PRO A 666 -1.54 23.54 -13.07
C PRO A 666 -0.77 23.47 -11.75
N ASN A 667 0.34 24.21 -11.67
CA ASN A 667 1.19 24.28 -10.47
C ASN A 667 1.43 25.75 -10.04
N LYS A 668 1.31 26.03 -8.73
CA LYS A 668 1.53 27.39 -8.19
C LYS A 668 2.97 27.88 -8.38
N CYS A 669 3.98 27.02 -8.17
CA CYS A 669 5.38 27.33 -8.41
C CYS A 669 5.64 27.56 -9.89
N GLY A 670 5.13 26.67 -10.76
CA GLY A 670 5.24 26.83 -12.21
C GLY A 670 4.66 28.14 -12.73
N LYS A 671 3.52 28.59 -12.18
CA LYS A 671 2.95 29.92 -12.51
C LYS A 671 3.88 31.09 -12.16
N ARG A 672 4.65 31.00 -11.07
CA ARG A 672 5.61 32.04 -10.68
C ARG A 672 6.86 32.03 -11.55
N ILE A 673 7.34 30.84 -11.93
CA ILE A 673 8.49 30.68 -12.84
C ILE A 673 8.13 31.16 -14.25
N TRP A 674 6.92 30.85 -14.72
CA TRP A 674 6.44 31.37 -16.00
C TRP A 674 6.35 32.89 -16.06
N LYS A 675 5.96 33.56 -14.97
CA LYS A 675 6.02 35.03 -14.91
C LYS A 675 7.45 35.53 -15.06
N ALA A 676 8.40 34.93 -14.33
CA ALA A 676 9.81 35.27 -14.45
C ALA A 676 10.38 35.00 -15.86
N PHE A 677 9.88 33.96 -16.55
CA PHE A 677 10.19 33.70 -17.95
C PHE A 677 9.71 34.83 -18.87
N LEU A 678 8.48 35.33 -18.69
CA LEU A 678 7.95 36.43 -19.50
C LEU A 678 8.71 37.75 -19.27
N ASP A 679 9.19 37.97 -18.05
CA ASP A 679 9.93 39.20 -17.69
C ASP A 679 11.35 39.22 -18.30
N ASN A 680 11.88 38.07 -18.77
CA ASN A 680 13.19 37.91 -19.42
C ASN A 680 14.43 38.38 -18.61
N GLU A 681 14.26 38.86 -17.36
CA GLU A 681 15.33 39.47 -16.55
C GLU A 681 16.47 38.50 -16.20
N LEU A 682 16.16 37.21 -16.00
CA LEU A 682 17.10 36.19 -15.55
C LEU A 682 17.41 35.12 -16.62
N ALA A 683 17.06 35.38 -17.89
CA ALA A 683 17.30 34.43 -18.98
C ALA A 683 18.79 34.36 -19.34
N ASP A 684 19.34 33.15 -19.40
CA ASP A 684 20.74 32.84 -19.66
C ASP A 684 20.97 32.17 -21.04
N LEU A 685 19.89 31.72 -21.70
CA LEU A 685 19.89 31.06 -23.00
C LEU A 685 18.92 31.75 -23.97
N GLU A 686 19.26 31.79 -25.26
CA GLU A 686 18.41 32.31 -26.33
C GLU A 686 18.21 31.25 -27.42
N LEU A 687 16.95 30.84 -27.65
CA LEU A 687 16.57 29.91 -28.70
C LEU A 687 16.22 30.68 -29.97
N ILE A 688 17.00 30.52 -31.04
CA ILE A 688 16.82 31.22 -32.31
C ILE A 688 16.16 30.27 -33.32
N LEU A 689 15.04 30.69 -33.91
CA LEU A 689 14.29 29.96 -34.93
C LEU A 689 14.76 30.33 -36.35
N SER A 690 14.35 29.53 -37.34
CA SER A 690 14.71 29.76 -38.75
C SER A 690 14.14 31.04 -39.36
N ASP A 691 13.05 31.57 -38.77
CA ASP A 691 12.45 32.85 -39.15
C ASP A 691 13.13 34.06 -38.46
N GLN A 692 14.26 33.83 -37.78
CA GLN A 692 15.01 34.80 -36.96
C GLN A 692 14.26 35.30 -35.72
N SER A 693 13.11 34.71 -35.37
CA SER A 693 12.49 34.95 -34.07
C SER A 693 13.34 34.28 -32.97
N SER A 694 13.40 34.91 -31.80
CA SER A 694 14.14 34.36 -30.66
C SER A 694 13.30 34.32 -29.38
N LEU A 695 13.60 33.32 -28.53
CA LEU A 695 12.97 33.13 -27.23
C LEU A 695 14.05 33.01 -26.15
N CYS A 696 14.02 33.92 -25.18
CA CYS A 696 14.91 33.91 -24.03
C CYS A 696 14.40 32.90 -22.98
N VAL A 697 15.21 31.92 -22.61
CA VAL A 697 14.85 30.82 -21.69
C VAL A 697 15.93 30.65 -20.61
N ASN A 698 15.59 29.89 -19.56
CA ASN A 698 16.50 29.48 -18.50
C ASN A 698 17.05 28.08 -18.76
N GLU A 699 18.37 27.95 -18.88
CA GLU A 699 19.08 26.69 -19.13
C GLU A 699 18.76 25.65 -18.06
N VAL A 700 18.79 26.04 -16.77
CA VAL A 700 18.49 25.14 -15.65
C VAL A 700 17.06 24.57 -15.67
N ILE A 701 16.08 25.35 -16.13
CA ILE A 701 14.70 24.86 -16.23
C ILE A 701 14.60 23.86 -17.37
N LEU A 702 15.24 24.13 -18.51
CA LEU A 702 15.27 23.20 -19.64
C LEU A 702 16.06 21.93 -19.31
N SER A 703 17.20 22.01 -18.63
CA SER A 703 18.01 20.83 -18.30
C SER A 703 17.27 19.84 -17.40
N VAL A 704 16.40 20.35 -16.52
CA VAL A 704 15.58 19.54 -15.63
C VAL A 704 14.30 19.04 -16.31
N ARG A 705 13.62 19.89 -17.08
CA ARG A 705 12.23 19.65 -17.52
C ARG A 705 12.10 19.26 -18.98
N CYS A 706 13.07 19.62 -19.82
CA CYS A 706 13.06 19.37 -21.26
C CYS A 706 14.49 19.37 -21.85
N PRO A 707 15.37 18.44 -21.41
CA PRO A 707 16.79 18.47 -21.75
C PRO A 707 17.06 18.32 -23.26
N ASN A 708 16.14 17.72 -24.01
CA ASN A 708 16.26 17.55 -25.47
C ASN A 708 16.23 18.86 -26.27
N LEU A 709 15.83 19.98 -25.65
CA LEU A 709 15.94 21.32 -26.26
C LEU A 709 17.33 21.92 -26.13
N LEU A 710 18.17 21.38 -25.24
CA LEU A 710 19.55 21.81 -25.07
C LEU A 710 20.46 21.02 -26.02
N PRO A 711 21.55 21.64 -26.51
CA PRO A 711 22.54 20.91 -27.28
C PRO A 711 23.12 19.77 -26.43
N VAL A 712 23.31 18.59 -27.03
CA VAL A 712 23.94 17.44 -26.36
C VAL A 712 25.36 17.84 -25.98
N GLN A 713 25.56 18.23 -24.72
CA GLN A 713 26.91 18.42 -24.19
C GLN A 713 27.54 17.04 -24.07
N GLY A 714 28.48 16.73 -24.96
CA GLY A 714 29.39 15.60 -24.75
C GLY A 714 30.09 15.74 -23.38
N PRO A 715 30.58 14.64 -22.78
CA PRO A 715 31.14 14.68 -21.44
C PRO A 715 32.31 15.67 -21.41
N LYS A 716 32.10 16.86 -20.82
CA LYS A 716 33.19 17.70 -20.30
C LYS A 716 33.70 17.11 -18.99
N LEU A 717 34.14 15.86 -19.07
CA LEU A 717 34.85 15.13 -18.03
C LEU A 717 35.99 14.39 -18.74
N LYS A 718 36.98 15.16 -19.18
CA LYS A 718 38.35 14.68 -19.22
C LYS A 718 39.19 15.64 -18.42
N GLU A 719 39.60 15.15 -17.27
CA GLU A 719 40.76 15.61 -16.53
C GLU A 719 41.87 16.01 -17.52
N LYS A 720 42.17 17.29 -17.58
CA LYS A 720 43.54 17.72 -17.79
C LYS A 720 43.93 18.50 -16.56
N SER A 721 44.74 17.84 -15.75
CA SER A 721 45.65 18.45 -14.79
C SER A 721 46.32 19.68 -15.41
N SER A 722 45.83 20.86 -15.03
CA SER A 722 46.62 22.08 -15.10
C SER A 722 46.36 22.84 -13.82
N THR A 723 47.33 22.72 -12.93
CA THR A 723 47.48 23.50 -11.71
C THR A 723 47.63 24.97 -12.12
N GLY A 724 46.67 25.82 -11.77
CA GLY A 724 46.76 27.26 -11.96
C GLY A 724 45.48 27.99 -11.53
N PRO A 725 45.57 29.19 -10.94
CA PRO A 725 44.41 29.97 -10.47
C PRO A 725 43.68 30.56 -11.68
N PHE A 726 42.83 29.76 -12.31
CA PHE A 726 42.09 30.12 -13.53
C PHE A 726 40.57 30.32 -13.29
N LEU A 727 40.11 30.26 -12.03
CA LEU A 727 38.70 30.35 -11.67
C LEU A 727 38.20 31.79 -11.40
N GLU A 728 39.07 32.73 -11.03
CA GLU A 728 38.65 34.13 -10.83
C GLU A 728 38.50 34.89 -12.16
N GLN A 729 39.28 34.54 -13.19
CA GLN A 729 39.22 35.24 -14.49
C GLN A 729 38.11 34.75 -15.43
N GLN A 730 37.52 33.57 -15.23
CA GLN A 730 36.37 33.13 -16.04
C GLN A 730 35.02 33.61 -15.51
N MET A 731 34.92 33.96 -14.22
CA MET A 731 33.68 34.54 -13.65
C MET A 731 33.47 36.01 -14.04
N GLU A 732 34.51 36.72 -14.48
CA GLU A 732 34.42 38.14 -14.87
C GLU A 732 34.15 38.35 -16.38
N THR A 733 34.53 37.42 -17.27
CA THR A 733 34.38 37.60 -18.74
C THR A 733 33.09 37.08 -19.37
N HIS A 734 32.19 36.40 -18.65
CA HIS A 734 30.92 35.90 -19.20
C HIS A 734 29.67 36.63 -18.68
N ARG A 735 29.83 37.81 -18.07
CA ARG A 735 28.74 38.54 -17.40
C ARG A 735 27.84 39.34 -18.36
N GLY A 736 27.49 38.83 -19.55
CA GLY A 736 26.58 39.58 -20.43
C GLY A 736 26.05 38.96 -21.73
N SER A 737 26.59 37.87 -22.25
CA SER A 737 26.09 37.26 -23.50
C SER A 737 25.28 35.99 -23.22
N LYS A 738 23.98 36.00 -23.56
CA LYS A 738 23.13 34.81 -23.54
C LYS A 738 23.72 33.76 -24.48
N VAL A 739 23.66 32.49 -24.08
CA VAL A 739 24.11 31.40 -24.94
C VAL A 739 23.07 31.19 -26.03
N GLU A 740 23.47 31.34 -27.30
CA GLU A 740 22.56 31.18 -28.44
C GLU A 740 22.48 29.71 -28.89
N VAL A 741 21.26 29.20 -29.05
CA VAL A 741 20.98 27.87 -29.60
C VAL A 741 20.07 28.02 -30.80
N ARG A 742 20.59 27.67 -31.99
CA ARG A 742 19.81 27.69 -33.24
C ARG A 742 19.02 26.40 -33.39
N LEU A 743 17.70 26.52 -33.46
CA LEU A 743 16.78 25.41 -33.63
C LEU A 743 16.62 25.02 -35.10
N SER A 744 16.15 23.79 -35.33
CA SER A 744 15.85 23.28 -36.66
C SER A 744 14.75 24.10 -37.35
N ALA A 745 14.84 24.23 -38.67
CA ALA A 745 13.81 24.90 -39.50
C ALA A 745 12.44 24.21 -39.48
N HIS A 746 12.32 23.03 -38.85
CA HIS A 746 11.06 22.32 -38.68
C HIS A 746 10.36 22.63 -37.35
N VAL A 747 10.95 23.50 -36.51
CA VAL A 747 10.35 23.93 -35.25
C VAL A 747 9.43 25.11 -35.52
N ASP A 748 8.13 24.90 -35.31
CA ASP A 748 7.11 25.93 -35.40
C ASP A 748 7.16 26.85 -34.16
N HIS A 749 7.14 28.17 -34.38
CA HIS A 749 7.24 29.17 -33.31
C HIS A 749 6.10 29.04 -32.28
N GLN A 750 4.85 28.94 -32.74
CA GLN A 750 3.70 28.87 -31.84
C GLN A 750 3.69 27.56 -31.04
N ALA A 751 4.04 26.45 -31.67
CA ALA A 751 4.18 25.16 -30.99
C ALA A 751 5.29 25.20 -29.94
N LEU A 752 6.42 25.86 -30.21
CA LEU A 752 7.51 26.01 -29.26
C LEU A 752 7.10 26.85 -28.04
N VAL A 753 6.43 27.99 -28.24
CA VAL A 753 5.91 28.81 -27.14
C VAL A 753 4.95 28.01 -26.26
N LYS A 754 4.07 27.20 -26.86
CA LYS A 754 3.14 26.34 -26.10
C LYS A 754 3.85 25.21 -25.37
N LEU A 755 4.88 24.61 -25.98
CA LEU A 755 5.71 23.61 -25.31
C LEU A 755 6.42 24.23 -24.08
N LEU A 756 7.03 25.41 -24.23
CA LEU A 756 7.68 26.13 -23.13
C LEU A 756 6.67 26.48 -22.04
N GLN A 757 5.45 26.88 -22.41
CA GLN A 757 4.37 27.09 -21.44
C GLN A 757 4.15 25.86 -20.55
N TYR A 758 4.11 24.66 -21.14
CA TYR A 758 4.01 23.42 -20.35
C TYR A 758 5.25 23.12 -19.52
N VAL A 759 6.44 23.32 -20.08
CA VAL A 759 7.72 23.09 -19.39
C VAL A 759 7.82 23.93 -18.11
N TYR A 760 7.41 25.21 -18.18
CA TYR A 760 7.51 26.19 -17.10
C TYR A 760 6.29 26.17 -16.16
N MET A 761 5.06 26.04 -16.68
CA MET A 761 3.84 26.10 -15.87
C MET A 761 3.33 24.74 -15.40
N GLY A 762 3.72 23.65 -16.08
CA GLY A 762 3.15 22.31 -15.93
C GLY A 762 1.85 22.08 -16.73
N TYR A 763 1.32 23.11 -17.39
CA TYR A 763 0.13 23.07 -18.22
C TYR A 763 0.16 24.13 -19.32
N LEU A 764 -0.63 23.97 -20.38
CA LEU A 764 -0.77 24.91 -21.49
C LEU A 764 -2.21 24.99 -21.98
N GLN A 765 -2.52 26.04 -22.73
CA GLN A 765 -3.76 26.15 -23.50
C GLN A 765 -3.43 26.25 -25.00
N ALA A 766 -3.94 25.33 -25.82
CA ALA A 766 -3.68 25.29 -27.26
C ALA A 766 -4.97 24.98 -28.05
N GLY A 767 -5.17 25.72 -29.14
CA GLY A 767 -6.21 25.43 -30.13
C GLY A 767 -5.80 24.31 -31.09
N GLU A 768 -6.79 23.78 -31.83
CA GLU A 768 -6.60 22.67 -32.79
C GLU A 768 -5.60 22.99 -33.92
N ASP A 769 -5.40 24.27 -34.22
CA ASP A 769 -4.45 24.80 -35.20
C ASP A 769 -2.98 24.50 -34.85
N VAL A 770 -2.62 24.56 -33.57
CA VAL A 770 -1.23 24.35 -33.11
C VAL A 770 -0.95 22.88 -32.74
N LEU A 771 -1.99 22.06 -32.53
CA LEU A 771 -1.85 20.70 -31.96
C LEU A 771 -0.99 19.76 -32.81
N LYS A 772 -1.05 19.84 -34.13
CA LYS A 772 -0.28 18.94 -35.02
C LYS A 772 1.22 19.13 -34.82
N ASN A 773 1.68 20.39 -34.88
CA ASN A 773 3.09 20.73 -34.70
C ASN A 773 3.53 20.49 -33.25
N LEU A 774 2.68 20.80 -32.28
CA LEU A 774 2.94 20.55 -30.86
C LEU A 774 3.10 19.06 -30.52
N LYS A 775 2.30 18.17 -31.12
CA LYS A 775 2.46 16.70 -30.96
C LYS A 775 3.81 16.22 -31.47
N ILE A 776 4.24 16.72 -32.62
CA ILE A 776 5.55 16.39 -33.20
C ILE A 776 6.64 16.85 -32.23
N LEU A 777 6.59 18.10 -31.78
CA LEU A 777 7.61 18.67 -30.90
C LEU A 777 7.68 17.95 -29.55
N ALA A 778 6.52 17.70 -28.92
CA ALA A 778 6.44 16.96 -27.65
C ALA A 778 7.01 15.54 -27.76
N LYS A 779 6.83 14.87 -28.91
CA LYS A 779 7.43 13.56 -29.19
C LYS A 779 8.96 13.63 -29.28
N HIS A 780 9.50 14.65 -29.95
CA HIS A 780 10.96 14.83 -30.05
C HIS A 780 11.59 15.21 -28.71
N CYS A 781 10.83 15.93 -27.87
CA CYS A 781 11.24 16.33 -26.53
C CYS A 781 11.04 15.23 -25.46
N ASP A 782 10.60 14.03 -25.85
CA ASP A 782 10.26 12.90 -24.98
C ASP A 782 9.28 13.25 -23.83
N LEU A 783 8.36 14.19 -24.08
CA LEU A 783 7.34 14.59 -23.11
C LEU A 783 6.11 13.67 -23.19
N GLN A 784 6.29 12.40 -22.82
CA GLN A 784 5.23 11.37 -22.92
C GLN A 784 3.90 11.75 -22.24
N PRO A 785 3.86 12.35 -21.03
CA PRO A 785 2.59 12.74 -20.41
C PRO A 785 1.84 13.80 -21.21
N LEU A 786 2.55 14.80 -21.74
CA LEU A 786 1.98 15.82 -22.62
C LEU A 786 1.47 15.17 -23.91
N LEU A 787 2.29 14.33 -24.54
CA LEU A 787 1.94 13.63 -25.76
C LEU A 787 0.66 12.79 -25.59
N HIS A 788 0.52 12.11 -24.46
CA HIS A 788 -0.68 11.32 -24.13
C HIS A 788 -1.96 12.19 -24.10
N MET A 789 -1.91 13.33 -23.41
CA MET A 789 -3.04 14.27 -23.33
C MET A 789 -3.35 14.93 -24.68
N LEU A 790 -2.33 15.30 -25.46
CA LEU A 790 -2.52 15.88 -26.80
C LEU A 790 -3.20 14.90 -27.77
N HIS A 791 -2.93 13.61 -27.63
CA HIS A 791 -3.62 12.55 -28.39
C HIS A 791 -5.02 12.23 -27.84
N ARG A 792 -5.45 12.86 -26.73
CA ARG A 792 -6.70 12.56 -26.03
C ARG A 792 -6.86 11.06 -25.79
N ARG A 793 -5.78 10.40 -25.36
CA ARG A 793 -5.82 9.00 -24.93
C ARG A 793 -6.42 8.92 -23.53
N ASN A 794 -7.19 7.85 -23.26
CA ASN A 794 -7.74 7.63 -21.93
C ASN A 794 -6.60 7.49 -20.91
N PRO A 795 -6.73 8.09 -19.71
CA PRO A 795 -5.74 7.94 -18.66
C PRO A 795 -5.49 6.48 -18.30
N ARG A 796 -4.21 6.12 -18.12
CA ARG A 796 -3.83 4.76 -17.75
C ARG A 796 -3.98 4.52 -16.25
N TYR A 797 -4.75 3.49 -15.91
CA TYR A 797 -4.57 2.57 -14.76
C TYR A 797 -3.38 2.86 -13.82
N GLY A 798 -3.46 3.68 -12.79
CA GLY A 798 -2.35 3.86 -11.82
C GLY A 798 -1.16 4.69 -12.33
N ALA A 799 -1.32 5.48 -13.40
CA ALA A 799 -0.28 6.39 -13.87
C ALA A 799 0.04 7.47 -12.82
N PRO A 800 1.32 7.71 -12.49
CA PRO A 800 1.70 8.78 -11.57
C PRO A 800 1.41 10.15 -12.21
N ILE A 801 1.16 11.16 -11.39
CA ILE A 801 1.06 12.54 -11.89
C ILE A 801 2.46 13.03 -12.26
N PRO A 802 2.64 13.68 -13.43
CA PRO A 802 3.85 14.40 -13.74
C PRO A 802 4.09 15.49 -12.69
N THR A 803 5.06 15.28 -11.81
CA THR A 803 5.39 16.26 -10.77
C THR A 803 6.12 17.44 -11.40
N PHE A 804 5.86 18.65 -10.90
CA PHE A 804 6.71 19.80 -11.14
C PHE A 804 7.79 19.81 -10.05
N ASP A 805 8.88 19.08 -10.32
CA ASP A 805 10.01 18.92 -9.39
C ASP A 805 11.27 19.54 -10.01
N LEU A 806 11.89 20.45 -9.25
CA LEU A 806 13.15 21.11 -9.60
C LEU A 806 14.28 20.72 -8.65
N THR A 807 14.09 19.71 -7.80
CA THR A 807 15.11 19.27 -6.84
C THR A 807 16.38 18.79 -7.55
N SER A 808 16.26 18.21 -8.74
CA SER A 808 17.41 17.82 -9.57
C SER A 808 18.26 19.01 -10.03
N ALA A 809 17.70 20.23 -10.05
CA ALA A 809 18.48 21.45 -10.29
C ALA A 809 19.56 21.63 -9.21
N LEU A 810 19.26 21.27 -7.96
CA LEU A 810 20.21 21.36 -6.84
C LEU A 810 21.29 20.26 -6.87
N GLY A 811 21.17 19.30 -7.79
CA GLY A 811 22.08 18.17 -7.95
C GLY A 811 23.03 18.33 -9.15
N PRO A 812 23.64 17.23 -9.62
CA PRO A 812 24.55 17.25 -10.78
C PRO A 812 23.94 17.86 -12.05
N VAL A 813 22.62 17.73 -12.24
CA VAL A 813 21.90 18.17 -13.45
C VAL A 813 21.85 19.69 -13.59
N GLY A 814 21.68 20.42 -12.49
CA GLY A 814 21.67 21.89 -12.51
C GLY A 814 23.00 22.53 -12.13
N HIS A 815 23.97 21.78 -11.59
CA HIS A 815 25.22 22.33 -11.06
C HIS A 815 25.93 23.33 -12.00
N CYS A 816 26.04 23.01 -13.30
CA CYS A 816 26.72 23.86 -14.28
C CYS A 816 26.06 25.23 -14.49
N SER A 817 24.79 25.36 -14.14
CA SER A 817 23.99 26.59 -14.27
C SER A 817 23.72 27.24 -12.91
N SER A 818 24.46 26.87 -11.85
CA SER A 818 24.33 27.50 -10.54
C SER A 818 25.00 28.87 -10.50
N ASP A 819 24.27 29.86 -10.01
CA ASP A 819 24.67 31.28 -9.96
C ASP A 819 24.59 31.85 -8.53
N VAL A 820 24.16 31.04 -7.55
CA VAL A 820 24.14 31.37 -6.11
C VAL A 820 24.64 30.17 -5.30
N LEU A 821 25.43 30.46 -4.26
CA LEU A 821 25.82 29.51 -3.22
C LEU A 821 25.14 29.89 -1.91
N LEU A 822 24.46 28.94 -1.27
CA LEU A 822 23.88 29.12 0.06
C LEU A 822 24.76 28.44 1.12
N GLU A 823 25.37 29.25 1.98
CA GLU A 823 26.19 28.80 3.10
C GLU A 823 25.38 28.89 4.42
N PRO A 824 25.53 27.92 5.35
CA PRO A 824 24.93 27.99 6.67
C PRO A 824 25.73 28.92 7.59
N ASN A 825 25.03 29.74 8.39
CA ASN A 825 25.66 30.76 9.24
C ASN A 825 26.62 30.25 10.33
N THR A 826 26.59 28.97 10.73
CA THR A 826 27.20 28.57 12.02
C THR A 826 27.88 27.19 12.07
N ILE A 827 28.18 26.51 10.96
CA ILE A 827 28.82 25.18 11.05
C ILE A 827 30.04 25.08 10.14
N GLN A 828 31.23 25.27 10.72
CA GLN A 828 32.47 24.74 10.15
C GLN A 828 32.50 23.23 10.41
N LEU A 829 32.02 22.45 9.45
CA LEU A 829 32.24 21.00 9.44
C LEU A 829 33.68 20.72 9.00
N LEU A 830 34.55 20.40 9.97
CA LEU A 830 35.88 19.88 9.71
C LEU A 830 35.77 18.64 8.79
N ASN A 831 36.43 18.70 7.62
CA ASN A 831 36.45 17.69 6.55
C ASN A 831 35.26 17.65 5.57
N TRP A 832 34.40 18.67 5.54
CA TRP A 832 33.42 18.77 4.45
C TRP A 832 34.11 19.03 3.09
N ARG A 833 33.63 18.39 2.03
CA ARG A 833 34.06 18.63 0.64
C ARG A 833 32.85 18.62 -0.27
N CYS A 834 32.73 19.64 -1.13
CA CYS A 834 31.78 19.61 -2.23
C CYS A 834 32.27 18.63 -3.30
N SER A 835 31.36 17.86 -3.89
CA SER A 835 31.68 16.98 -5.03
C SER A 835 31.89 17.75 -6.33
N PHE A 836 31.60 19.06 -6.37
CA PHE A 836 31.59 19.84 -7.61
C PHE A 836 32.47 21.10 -7.59
N CYS A 837 32.79 21.65 -6.42
CA CYS A 837 33.64 22.84 -6.30
C CYS A 837 34.64 22.73 -5.14
N SER A 838 35.57 23.68 -5.07
CA SER A 838 36.63 23.70 -4.04
C SER A 838 36.29 24.57 -2.83
N ALA A 839 35.05 25.03 -2.67
CA ALA A 839 34.71 25.95 -1.58
C ALA A 839 34.86 25.25 -0.20
N PRO A 840 35.43 25.95 0.80
CA PRO A 840 35.82 25.34 2.07
C PRO A 840 34.64 25.12 3.04
N ASN A 841 33.55 25.88 2.89
CA ASN A 841 32.39 25.81 3.76
C ASN A 841 31.29 24.92 3.17
N PRO A 842 30.51 24.19 4.00
CA PRO A 842 29.31 23.52 3.54
C PRO A 842 28.38 24.49 2.81
N HIS A 843 27.89 24.12 1.63
CA HIS A 843 26.99 24.96 0.87
C HIS A 843 26.06 24.16 -0.04
N PHE A 844 25.03 24.85 -0.55
CA PHE A 844 24.18 24.36 -1.63
C PHE A 844 24.36 25.21 -2.89
N HIS A 845 24.50 24.55 -4.03
CA HIS A 845 24.40 25.17 -5.34
C HIS A 845 22.92 25.41 -5.68
N VAL A 846 22.56 26.65 -5.93
CA VAL A 846 21.17 27.08 -6.21
C VAL A 846 21.13 28.08 -7.37
N HIS A 847 19.91 28.37 -7.83
CA HIS A 847 19.66 29.16 -9.04
C HIS A 847 18.82 30.41 -8.73
N LYS A 848 19.26 31.61 -9.15
CA LYS A 848 18.52 32.87 -8.94
C LYS A 848 17.13 32.77 -9.49
N VAL A 849 16.93 32.22 -10.69
CA VAL A 849 15.58 32.06 -11.28
C VAL A 849 14.65 31.25 -10.36
N ILE A 850 15.14 30.18 -9.75
CA ILE A 850 14.34 29.35 -8.84
C ILE A 850 14.06 30.11 -7.55
N LEU A 851 15.07 30.75 -6.94
CA LEU A 851 14.92 31.52 -5.70
C LEU A 851 13.99 32.73 -5.87
N PHE A 852 14.18 33.49 -6.95
CA PHE A 852 13.39 34.66 -7.35
C PHE A 852 11.91 34.31 -7.57
N SER A 853 11.63 33.16 -8.17
CA SER A 853 10.26 32.67 -8.35
C SER A 853 9.68 32.01 -7.10
N SER A 854 10.50 31.62 -6.13
CA SER A 854 10.05 30.91 -4.93
C SER A 854 9.43 31.83 -3.87
N CYS A 855 9.99 33.03 -3.67
CA CYS A 855 9.56 33.94 -2.60
C CYS A 855 9.67 35.42 -3.02
N ASP A 856 8.65 36.22 -2.67
CA ASP A 856 8.63 37.66 -2.97
C ASP A 856 9.73 38.44 -2.25
N TYR A 857 10.16 37.99 -1.07
CA TYR A 857 11.32 38.55 -0.36
C TYR A 857 12.61 38.39 -1.16
N LEU A 858 12.89 37.18 -1.66
CA LEU A 858 14.09 36.92 -2.45
C LEU A 858 14.05 37.66 -3.79
N ARG A 859 12.86 37.79 -4.39
CA ARG A 859 12.65 38.63 -5.57
C ARG A 859 13.06 40.08 -5.29
N ALA A 860 12.49 40.68 -4.24
CA ALA A 860 12.79 42.05 -3.85
C ALA A 860 14.28 42.22 -3.51
N LEU A 861 14.90 41.24 -2.84
CA LEU A 861 16.32 41.24 -2.53
C LEU A 861 17.17 41.32 -3.81
N PHE A 862 16.92 40.45 -4.79
CA PHE A 862 17.66 40.47 -6.05
C PHE A 862 17.41 41.74 -6.88
N GLN A 863 16.20 42.31 -6.83
CA GLN A 863 15.87 43.55 -7.54
C GLN A 863 16.40 44.81 -6.85
N SER A 864 16.70 44.77 -5.54
CA SER A 864 17.16 45.92 -4.76
C SER A 864 18.59 46.37 -5.07
N GLY A 865 19.34 45.61 -5.86
CA GLY A 865 20.73 45.94 -6.20
C GLY A 865 21.70 45.92 -5.01
N MET A 866 21.29 45.39 -3.84
CA MET A 866 22.21 45.17 -2.72
C MET A 866 23.34 44.25 -3.19
N GLN A 867 24.57 44.75 -3.13
CA GLN A 867 25.76 44.00 -3.55
C GLN A 867 25.79 42.62 -2.89
N GLU A 868 26.20 41.61 -3.65
CA GLU A 868 26.33 40.19 -3.31
C GLU A 868 27.32 39.90 -2.16
N ARG A 869 27.61 40.87 -1.28
CA ARG A 869 28.51 40.81 -0.14
C ARG A 869 27.89 41.45 1.11
N TYR A 870 26.81 40.88 1.64
CA TYR A 870 26.46 41.03 3.06
C TYR A 870 25.79 39.75 3.56
N PHE A 871 26.61 38.82 4.06
CA PHE A 871 26.15 37.63 4.80
C PHE A 871 26.06 37.87 6.31
N ASP A 872 26.07 39.13 6.75
CA ASP A 872 25.95 39.49 8.17
C ASP A 872 24.69 40.32 8.41
N GLN A 873 23.49 39.73 8.31
CA GLN A 873 22.29 40.15 9.05
C GLN A 873 21.07 39.22 8.80
N PHE A 874 21.16 37.96 9.21
CA PHE A 874 19.98 37.22 9.68
C PHE A 874 19.94 37.27 11.21
N ARG A 875 19.68 38.46 11.76
CA ARG A 875 19.32 38.63 13.17
C ARG A 875 18.15 39.60 13.27
N ASN A 876 17.08 39.08 13.86
CA ASN A 876 15.93 39.80 14.42
C ASN A 876 14.81 40.22 13.46
N HIS A 877 13.95 39.27 13.09
CA HIS A 877 12.49 39.49 13.15
C HIS A 877 11.76 38.19 13.55
N GLN A 878 11.97 37.80 14.81
CA GLN A 878 10.99 37.05 15.60
C GLN A 878 10.99 37.67 17.01
N SER A 879 10.44 38.87 17.09
CA SER A 879 9.99 39.45 18.36
C SER A 879 9.09 40.65 18.03
N THR A 880 7.79 40.38 17.86
CA THR A 880 6.62 41.17 18.30
C THR A 880 5.40 40.82 17.44
N GLY A 881 4.35 40.29 18.07
CA GLY A 881 3.00 40.14 17.51
C GLY A 881 2.57 38.70 17.25
#